data_AF-A0A935UDT9-F1
#
_entry.id   AF-A0A935UDT9-F1
#
_cell.length_a   1.000
_cell.length_b   1.000
_cell.length_c   1.000
_cell.angle_alpha   90.00
_cell.angle_beta   90.00
_cell.angle_gamma   90.00
#
_symmetry.space_group_name_H-M   'P 1'
#
loop_
_entity.id
_entity.type
_entity.pdbx_description
1 polymer ?
#
loop_
_entity_poly.entity_id
_entity_poly.type
_entity_poly.pdbx_seq_one_letter_code
_entity_poly.pdbx_strand_id
1 'polypeptide(L)'
;MRAKRFRTFLVAGLLAAAPLVASSAGFTWSTLAGTPGAVVRSIDATGAAAQFYAPRGIARGSGGVAYVADASNSTIRLVTSAGVVTTYAGTAGNQGGIDGTGAAARFTDPYGVAVDPNGNVYVADTAGNRIRKIAPGGIVTTFAGSATAGTADGTGTAARFDEPRGVATDVDGNVYVADYQNHAIRKITPAGVVTTLAGTTGTGGNADGTGTAARFREPQGVAVDSSGNVYVADSSNHTIRLITPGGVVTTLAGIAGFSGNTNGAAIGLARFREPRGVAVDGSGNVYVADYGNHAIRKISGGTVSTLAGSAGVPGIADGTGSVARFFYPSSVSSDAGGNLLVADTASNTIRAIDTAGAVTTLAGLAGRSSAVDGTGSAARFEDPYTVASDGSGNLYVADAADHTVRKITPAGVVTTLAGTQGSFGSADGTGAAARFFAPFGIAADSAGTVYLADSGNHTVRKITAAGVVTTIAGTAGLSGATNGTGAAARFSGLYGLAVDTGGNVYAVDGETIRKITPAGVVTTLAGTLGAPGFVDATGTAARFLVPFDVTVDSAGNLYVCDHGNHAIRKITPAGVVTTLAGSGLAGNADGTGTAATFRFPSGVAVDATGTVHVADTDNQTIRSVTAAGVVTTVGGAARSVGSTDGVGTASRFFNPKDVTVDTSGNLYVADRSNFAIRKGTLSTNPARLANISTRMQVLTGNDVMIGGFIIGGTQSKTVVVRARGPSLTAAGVPGALANPVLLLYSGATPLATNDNWQDATNAAAVQASGFAPSNALEAAIHTTLAPGAYTAIVTGTAGGTGVGIVEVFEVDLPDAPLINISTRGQVLTGNDVMIGGFIIQGDTPQTVVVRARGPSLTAAGVPGALANPVLLLYSGATPVASNDDWQVQTVAGDAAAIQASGFAPSNALESAIRVTLAPGAYTAIVTGAGSTTGVGIIEVFAQP
;
A
#
# COMPACT_ATOMS: atom_id res chain seq x y z
N MET A 1 5.98 5.28 65.54
CA MET A 1 5.89 3.80 65.71
C MET A 1 4.63 3.15 65.11
N ARG A 2 3.72 3.89 64.43
CA ARG A 2 2.48 3.35 63.84
C ARG A 2 2.59 2.76 62.41
N ALA A 3 3.71 2.94 61.70
CA ALA A 3 3.89 2.51 60.30
C ALA A 3 4.43 1.07 60.09
N LYS A 4 4.84 0.36 61.16
CA LYS A 4 5.50 -0.96 61.04
C LYS A 4 4.55 -2.17 61.14
N ARG A 5 3.30 -2.03 61.61
CA ARG A 5 2.34 -3.14 61.71
C ARG A 5 1.40 -3.31 60.49
N PHE A 6 1.42 -2.39 59.53
CA PHE A 6 0.70 -2.52 58.25
C PHE A 6 1.52 -3.22 57.15
N ARG A 7 2.81 -3.51 57.39
CA ARG A 7 3.72 -4.07 56.38
C ARG A 7 3.53 -5.56 56.07
N THR A 8 2.68 -6.28 56.83
CA THR A 8 2.51 -7.74 56.66
C THR A 8 1.28 -8.13 55.83
N PHE A 9 0.41 -7.19 55.43
CA PHE A 9 -0.85 -7.51 54.73
C PHE A 9 -1.15 -6.58 53.55
N LEU A 10 -0.10 -6.03 52.94
CA LEU A 10 -0.18 -5.44 51.60
C LEU A 10 -0.29 -6.60 50.61
N VAL A 11 -1.50 -7.14 50.44
CA VAL A 11 -1.80 -8.11 49.38
C VAL A 11 -1.80 -7.35 48.06
N ALA A 12 -0.61 -7.11 47.53
CA ALA A 12 -0.34 -6.60 46.19
C ALA A 12 -0.67 -7.66 45.11
N GLY A 13 -1.70 -8.50 45.31
CA GLY A 13 -2.01 -9.63 44.43
C GLY A 13 -3.49 -10.03 44.35
N LEU A 14 -4.43 -9.19 44.82
CA LEU A 14 -5.88 -9.49 44.79
C LEU A 14 -6.63 -8.80 43.65
N LEU A 15 -6.12 -7.70 43.12
CA LEU A 15 -6.42 -7.31 41.76
C LEU A 15 -5.78 -8.38 40.89
N ALA A 16 -6.59 -9.22 40.23
CA ALA A 16 -6.07 -9.93 39.08
C ALA A 16 -5.40 -8.86 38.20
N ALA A 17 -4.15 -9.04 37.84
CA ALA A 17 -3.59 -8.28 36.74
C ALA A 17 -4.51 -8.58 35.56
N ALA A 18 -5.50 -7.71 35.33
CA ALA A 18 -6.13 -7.63 34.03
C ALA A 18 -4.93 -7.51 33.08
N PRO A 19 -4.82 -8.35 32.03
CA PRO A 19 -3.89 -8.01 30.99
C PRO A 19 -4.20 -6.55 30.67
N LEU A 20 -3.23 -5.65 30.91
CA LEU A 20 -3.22 -4.39 30.22
C LEU A 20 -3.37 -4.83 28.78
N VAL A 21 -4.56 -4.62 28.20
CA VAL A 21 -4.70 -4.75 26.76
C VAL A 21 -3.76 -3.66 26.29
N ALA A 22 -2.54 -4.05 25.97
CA ALA A 22 -1.59 -3.19 25.35
C ALA A 22 -2.24 -2.87 24.01
N SER A 23 -3.02 -1.79 23.97
CA SER A 23 -3.25 -1.11 22.72
C SER A 23 -1.88 -0.56 22.36
N SER A 24 -1.08 -1.35 21.63
CA SER A 24 -0.06 -0.74 20.80
C SER A 24 -0.81 0.31 20.00
N ALA A 25 -0.44 1.59 20.13
CA ALA A 25 -1.03 2.67 19.36
C ALA A 25 -1.18 2.20 17.90
N GLY A 26 -2.42 2.03 17.47
CA GLY A 26 -2.76 1.35 16.22
C GLY A 26 -3.01 2.39 15.14
N PHE A 27 -2.47 2.17 13.94
CA PHE A 27 -2.81 3.00 12.79
C PHE A 27 -4.14 2.56 12.18
N THR A 28 -5.04 3.52 12.00
CA THR A 28 -6.23 3.34 11.18
C THR A 28 -5.94 3.85 9.77
N TRP A 29 -5.93 2.95 8.79
CA TRP A 29 -5.59 3.25 7.41
C TRP A 29 -6.82 3.57 6.58
N SER A 30 -6.71 4.64 5.79
CA SER A 30 -7.73 5.11 4.85
C SER A 30 -7.09 5.56 3.53
N THR A 31 -7.88 5.61 2.45
CA THR A 31 -7.43 6.23 1.20
C THR A 31 -7.59 7.75 1.27
N LEU A 32 -6.47 8.49 1.20
CA LEU A 32 -6.48 9.96 1.21
C LEU A 32 -6.79 10.54 -0.16
N ALA A 33 -6.16 10.00 -1.21
CA ALA A 33 -6.31 10.47 -2.59
C ALA A 33 -6.04 9.34 -3.59
N GLY A 34 -6.66 9.40 -4.78
CA GLY A 34 -6.56 8.37 -5.80
C GLY A 34 -7.74 7.40 -5.80
N THR A 35 -7.91 6.64 -6.87
CA THR A 35 -8.95 5.61 -7.00
C THR A 35 -8.31 4.21 -7.00
N PRO A 36 -8.31 3.50 -5.85
CA PRO A 36 -7.71 2.17 -5.80
C PRO A 36 -8.34 1.15 -6.75
N GLY A 37 -7.51 0.30 -7.35
CA GLY A 37 -7.95 -0.83 -8.18
C GLY A 37 -8.33 -0.49 -9.63
N ALA A 38 -8.27 0.77 -10.06
CA ALA A 38 -8.50 1.15 -11.46
C ALA A 38 -7.18 1.09 -12.24
N VAL A 39 -6.98 0.07 -13.09
CA VAL A 39 -5.97 0.14 -14.15
C VAL A 39 -6.48 1.11 -15.20
N VAL A 40 -6.17 2.40 -15.04
CA VAL A 40 -6.53 3.43 -16.03
C VAL A 40 -5.51 3.39 -17.16
N ARG A 41 -5.50 2.27 -17.90
CA ARG A 41 -4.67 2.11 -19.10
C ARG A 41 -5.51 1.68 -20.31
N SER A 42 -6.83 1.72 -20.22
CA SER A 42 -7.75 1.42 -21.33
C SER A 42 -8.94 2.37 -21.30
N ILE A 43 -8.91 3.41 -22.13
CA ILE A 43 -9.99 4.41 -22.24
C ILE A 43 -10.49 4.45 -23.67
N ASP A 44 -11.81 4.31 -23.82
CA ASP A 44 -12.54 4.57 -25.06
C ASP A 44 -12.83 6.08 -25.14
N ALA A 45 -12.28 6.74 -26.16
CA ALA A 45 -12.39 8.17 -26.40
C ALA A 45 -11.86 8.51 -27.80
N THR A 46 -11.64 9.79 -28.11
CA THR A 46 -11.16 10.26 -29.42
C THR A 46 -9.76 10.84 -29.34
N GLY A 47 -8.90 10.49 -30.31
CA GLY A 47 -7.57 11.07 -30.46
C GLY A 47 -6.67 10.79 -29.25
N ALA A 48 -6.03 11.83 -28.71
CA ALA A 48 -5.16 11.73 -27.55
C ALA A 48 -5.90 11.39 -26.24
N ALA A 49 -7.23 11.55 -26.17
CA ALA A 49 -8.01 11.15 -25.00
C ALA A 49 -8.17 9.61 -24.90
N ALA A 50 -8.02 8.89 -26.02
CA ALA A 50 -8.05 7.44 -26.01
C ALA A 50 -6.76 6.86 -25.41
N GLN A 51 -6.87 5.72 -24.73
CA GLN A 51 -5.72 5.02 -24.13
C GLN A 51 -5.76 3.54 -24.50
N PHE A 52 -4.66 3.05 -25.08
CA PHE A 52 -4.26 1.64 -25.28
C PHE A 52 -3.34 1.20 -24.12
N TYR A 53 -2.59 0.09 -24.21
CA TYR A 53 -1.41 -0.28 -23.43
C TYR A 53 -0.64 -1.35 -24.20
N ALA A 54 0.51 -0.97 -24.75
CA ALA A 54 1.27 -1.74 -25.73
C ALA A 54 0.39 -2.20 -26.92
N PRO A 55 -0.14 -1.28 -27.75
CA PRO A 55 -0.82 -1.67 -28.98
C PRO A 55 0.19 -2.39 -29.90
N ARG A 56 -0.10 -3.64 -30.28
CA ARG A 56 0.82 -4.48 -31.05
C ARG A 56 0.38 -4.63 -32.50
N GLY A 57 -0.67 -5.40 -32.76
CA GLY A 57 -1.19 -5.60 -34.10
C GLY A 57 -2.15 -4.49 -34.52
N ILE A 58 -2.15 -4.16 -35.81
CA ILE A 58 -3.16 -3.30 -36.43
C ILE A 58 -3.59 -3.85 -37.79
N ALA A 59 -4.88 -3.83 -38.07
CA ALA A 59 -5.44 -4.22 -39.37
C ALA A 59 -6.60 -3.32 -39.77
N ARG A 60 -6.62 -2.88 -41.02
CA ARG A 60 -7.74 -2.11 -41.58
C ARG A 60 -8.95 -3.02 -41.84
N GLY A 61 -10.12 -2.53 -41.43
CA GLY A 61 -11.42 -3.07 -41.83
C GLY A 61 -12.07 -2.22 -42.93
N SER A 62 -13.33 -2.52 -43.24
CA SER A 62 -14.15 -1.73 -44.17
C SER A 62 -14.61 -0.40 -43.54
N GLY A 63 -14.98 0.59 -44.36
CA GLY A 63 -15.56 1.84 -43.85
C GLY A 63 -14.61 2.76 -43.06
N GLY A 64 -13.30 2.59 -43.21
CA GLY A 64 -12.30 3.46 -42.57
C GLY A 64 -12.03 3.15 -41.10
N VAL A 65 -12.40 1.97 -40.62
CA VAL A 65 -12.04 1.48 -39.28
C VAL A 65 -10.77 0.64 -39.31
N ALA A 66 -10.07 0.57 -38.20
CA ALA A 66 -8.97 -0.35 -37.95
C ALA A 66 -9.19 -1.09 -36.63
N TYR A 67 -8.78 -2.34 -36.58
CA TYR A 67 -8.75 -3.15 -35.37
C TYR A 67 -7.32 -3.16 -34.83
N VAL A 68 -7.18 -2.99 -33.53
CA VAL A 68 -5.91 -2.92 -32.83
C VAL A 68 -5.91 -3.94 -31.70
N ALA A 69 -4.88 -4.78 -31.64
CA ALA A 69 -4.63 -5.59 -30.46
C ALA A 69 -3.98 -4.73 -29.38
N ASP A 70 -4.73 -4.49 -28.31
CA ASP A 70 -4.30 -3.74 -27.15
C ASP A 70 -3.77 -4.72 -26.09
N ALA A 71 -2.54 -5.16 -26.36
CA ALA A 71 -2.01 -6.43 -25.88
C ALA A 71 -1.99 -6.52 -24.35
N SER A 72 -1.44 -5.50 -23.68
CA SER A 72 -1.32 -5.51 -22.22
C SER A 72 -2.64 -5.21 -21.52
N ASN A 73 -3.66 -4.73 -22.23
CA ASN A 73 -5.03 -4.66 -21.73
C ASN A 73 -5.84 -5.94 -21.99
N SER A 74 -5.32 -6.90 -22.77
CA SER A 74 -6.08 -8.10 -23.16
C SER A 74 -7.39 -7.78 -23.89
N THR A 75 -7.40 -6.71 -24.70
CA THR A 75 -8.57 -6.27 -25.47
C THR A 75 -8.24 -6.08 -26.94
N ILE A 76 -9.28 -6.11 -27.77
CA ILE A 76 -9.25 -5.69 -29.17
C ILE A 76 -10.01 -4.38 -29.27
N ARG A 77 -9.39 -3.36 -29.87
CA ARG A 77 -9.92 -2.01 -29.99
C ARG A 77 -10.29 -1.71 -31.43
N LEU A 78 -11.33 -0.93 -31.63
CA LEU A 78 -11.73 -0.39 -32.93
C LEU A 78 -11.33 1.09 -32.97
N VAL A 79 -10.65 1.51 -34.03
CA VAL A 79 -10.19 2.88 -34.25
C VAL A 79 -10.74 3.39 -35.58
N THR A 80 -11.45 4.52 -35.58
CA THR A 80 -11.96 5.14 -36.82
C THR A 80 -10.91 6.07 -37.44
N SER A 81 -11.10 6.46 -38.70
CA SER A 81 -10.27 7.49 -39.37
C SER A 81 -10.33 8.87 -38.69
N ALA A 82 -11.34 9.12 -37.84
CA ALA A 82 -11.43 10.33 -37.02
C ALA A 82 -10.72 10.18 -35.65
N GLY A 83 -10.07 9.03 -35.39
CA GLY A 83 -9.38 8.75 -34.14
C GLY A 83 -10.29 8.34 -32.99
N VAL A 84 -11.58 8.06 -33.23
CA VAL A 84 -12.49 7.52 -32.21
C VAL A 84 -12.10 6.07 -31.91
N VAL A 85 -11.84 5.76 -30.64
CA VAL A 85 -11.44 4.44 -30.15
C VAL A 85 -12.52 3.86 -29.25
N THR A 86 -12.93 2.63 -29.54
CA THR A 86 -13.84 1.85 -28.69
C THR A 86 -13.32 0.45 -28.43
N THR A 87 -13.69 -0.15 -27.31
CA THR A 87 -13.39 -1.55 -27.01
C THR A 87 -14.33 -2.43 -27.82
N TYR A 88 -13.76 -3.22 -28.72
CA TYR A 88 -14.51 -4.13 -29.61
C TYR A 88 -14.76 -5.49 -28.94
N ALA A 89 -13.75 -6.03 -28.26
CA ALA A 89 -13.85 -7.27 -27.50
C ALA A 89 -12.82 -7.34 -26.36
N GLY A 90 -13.13 -8.14 -25.33
CA GLY A 90 -12.28 -8.29 -24.13
C GLY A 90 -12.64 -7.33 -22.99
N THR A 91 -12.00 -7.51 -21.85
CA THR A 91 -12.12 -6.60 -20.69
C THR A 91 -10.73 -6.28 -20.16
N ALA A 92 -10.41 -4.99 -20.03
CA ALA A 92 -9.13 -4.53 -19.52
C ALA A 92 -8.80 -5.16 -18.15
N GLY A 93 -7.56 -5.59 -17.96
CA GLY A 93 -7.07 -6.22 -16.73
C GLY A 93 -7.57 -7.65 -16.48
N ASN A 94 -8.38 -8.22 -17.39
CA ASN A 94 -8.90 -9.58 -17.27
C ASN A 94 -8.38 -10.45 -18.41
N GLN A 95 -7.22 -11.06 -18.20
CA GLN A 95 -6.63 -12.00 -19.16
C GLN A 95 -7.33 -13.38 -19.13
N GLY A 96 -7.28 -14.12 -20.23
CA GLY A 96 -7.78 -15.51 -20.32
C GLY A 96 -8.16 -15.92 -21.73
N GLY A 97 -8.56 -17.19 -21.93
CA GLY A 97 -8.92 -17.74 -23.25
C GLY A 97 -10.40 -18.05 -23.42
N ILE A 98 -11.29 -17.29 -22.76
CA ILE A 98 -12.73 -17.56 -22.73
C ILE A 98 -13.40 -17.00 -24.00
N ASP A 99 -14.20 -17.84 -24.66
CA ASP A 99 -15.08 -17.45 -25.77
C ASP A 99 -16.32 -16.71 -25.25
N GLY A 100 -16.86 -15.80 -26.05
CA GLY A 100 -17.99 -14.97 -25.65
C GLY A 100 -18.17 -13.75 -26.55
N THR A 101 -19.17 -12.92 -26.26
CA THR A 101 -19.46 -11.72 -27.05
C THR A 101 -18.90 -10.46 -26.39
N GLY A 102 -18.18 -9.63 -27.15
CA GLY A 102 -17.66 -8.34 -26.70
C GLY A 102 -16.85 -8.46 -25.40
N ALA A 103 -17.29 -7.78 -24.36
CA ALA A 103 -16.64 -7.79 -23.04
C ALA A 103 -16.78 -9.11 -22.28
N ALA A 104 -17.56 -10.09 -22.72
CA ALA A 104 -17.60 -11.42 -22.08
C ALA A 104 -16.43 -12.31 -22.53
N ALA A 105 -15.83 -12.04 -23.69
CA ALA A 105 -14.65 -12.73 -24.17
C ALA A 105 -13.41 -12.34 -23.37
N ARG A 106 -12.38 -13.19 -23.37
CA ARG A 106 -11.07 -12.92 -22.77
C ARG A 106 -9.97 -13.23 -23.78
N PHE A 107 -8.85 -12.51 -23.70
CA PHE A 107 -7.62 -12.77 -24.46
C PHE A 107 -6.43 -12.87 -23.49
N THR A 108 -5.34 -13.54 -23.90
CA THR A 108 -4.08 -13.64 -23.16
C THR A 108 -2.94 -13.14 -24.05
N ASP A 109 -2.61 -11.85 -23.92
CA ASP A 109 -1.60 -11.14 -24.74
C ASP A 109 -1.89 -11.20 -26.26
N PRO A 110 -3.02 -10.60 -26.72
CA PRO A 110 -3.34 -10.56 -28.14
C PRO A 110 -2.27 -9.75 -28.89
N TYR A 111 -1.77 -10.27 -30.01
CA TYR A 111 -0.67 -9.66 -30.78
C TYR A 111 -1.10 -9.29 -32.20
N GLY A 112 -1.07 -10.22 -33.16
CA GLY A 112 -1.44 -9.93 -34.54
C GLY A 112 -2.96 -9.85 -34.71
N VAL A 113 -3.42 -8.99 -35.62
CA VAL A 113 -4.82 -8.91 -36.05
C VAL A 113 -4.90 -8.85 -37.56
N ALA A 114 -5.94 -9.45 -38.14
CA ALA A 114 -6.24 -9.43 -39.57
C ALA A 114 -7.76 -9.37 -39.78
N VAL A 115 -8.21 -8.85 -40.91
CA VAL A 115 -9.64 -8.75 -41.26
C VAL A 115 -9.86 -9.40 -42.62
N ASP A 116 -10.80 -10.34 -42.69
CA ASP A 116 -11.18 -10.96 -43.96
C ASP A 116 -12.19 -10.08 -44.75
N PRO A 117 -12.45 -10.38 -46.05
CA PRO A 117 -13.41 -9.63 -46.85
C PRO A 117 -14.86 -9.65 -46.32
N ASN A 118 -15.20 -10.61 -45.44
CA ASN A 118 -16.51 -10.72 -44.80
C ASN A 118 -16.61 -9.90 -43.50
N GLY A 119 -15.53 -9.23 -43.10
CA GLY A 119 -15.44 -8.44 -41.87
C GLY A 119 -15.21 -9.27 -40.60
N ASN A 120 -14.78 -10.54 -40.72
CA ASN A 120 -14.32 -11.28 -39.56
C ASN A 120 -12.92 -10.82 -39.16
N VAL A 121 -12.70 -10.62 -37.85
CA VAL A 121 -11.39 -10.26 -37.30
C VAL A 121 -10.72 -11.51 -36.73
N TYR A 122 -9.51 -11.79 -37.19
CA TYR A 122 -8.68 -12.88 -36.67
C TYR A 122 -7.61 -12.30 -35.77
N VAL A 123 -7.40 -12.91 -34.62
CA VAL A 123 -6.49 -12.45 -33.57
C VAL A 123 -5.55 -13.58 -33.18
N ALA A 124 -4.26 -13.32 -33.16
CA ALA A 124 -3.33 -14.21 -32.49
C ALA A 124 -3.34 -13.93 -30.98
N ASP A 125 -3.86 -14.90 -30.23
CA ASP A 125 -3.92 -14.89 -28.78
C ASP A 125 -2.67 -15.61 -28.25
N THR A 126 -1.57 -14.85 -28.20
CA THR A 126 -0.19 -15.33 -28.23
C THR A 126 0.14 -16.25 -27.07
N ALA A 127 0.00 -15.77 -25.84
CA ALA A 127 0.25 -16.58 -24.64
C ALA A 127 -0.87 -17.62 -24.43
N GLY A 128 -2.00 -17.45 -25.12
CA GLY A 128 -3.06 -18.44 -25.22
C GLY A 128 -2.82 -19.56 -26.22
N ASN A 129 -1.76 -19.50 -27.05
CA ASN A 129 -1.42 -20.45 -28.11
C ASN A 129 -2.57 -20.74 -29.11
N ARG A 130 -3.39 -19.71 -29.40
CA ARG A 130 -4.61 -19.83 -30.20
C ARG A 130 -4.72 -18.73 -31.26
N ILE A 131 -5.46 -19.05 -32.32
CA ILE A 131 -6.05 -18.04 -33.20
C ILE A 131 -7.52 -17.90 -32.85
N ARG A 132 -7.94 -16.68 -32.50
CA ARG A 132 -9.32 -16.34 -32.17
C ARG A 132 -9.98 -15.69 -33.38
N LYS A 133 -11.26 -15.94 -33.57
CA LYS A 133 -12.08 -15.29 -34.61
C LYS A 133 -13.16 -14.47 -33.94
N ILE A 134 -13.31 -13.22 -34.37
CA ILE A 134 -14.38 -12.32 -33.98
C ILE A 134 -15.29 -12.14 -35.20
N ALA A 135 -16.49 -12.69 -35.14
CA ALA A 135 -17.48 -12.50 -36.19
C ALA A 135 -18.07 -11.07 -36.13
N PRO A 136 -18.64 -10.55 -37.24
CA PRO A 136 -19.47 -9.35 -37.20
C PRO A 136 -20.51 -9.45 -36.07
N GLY A 137 -20.61 -8.41 -35.24
CA GLY A 137 -21.40 -8.44 -33.99
C GLY A 137 -20.60 -8.76 -32.72
N GLY A 138 -19.28 -9.00 -32.82
CA GLY A 138 -18.38 -9.08 -31.66
C GLY A 138 -18.34 -10.46 -30.98
N ILE A 139 -18.84 -11.52 -31.63
CA ILE A 139 -18.81 -12.89 -31.10
C ILE A 139 -17.40 -13.46 -31.28
N VAL A 140 -16.70 -13.72 -30.18
CA VAL A 140 -15.35 -14.28 -30.15
C VAL A 140 -15.40 -15.78 -29.93
N THR A 141 -14.77 -16.54 -30.82
CA THR A 141 -14.57 -17.99 -30.71
C THR A 141 -13.12 -18.38 -30.91
N THR A 142 -12.73 -19.54 -30.36
CA THR A 142 -11.44 -20.17 -30.70
C THR A 142 -11.55 -20.78 -32.09
N PHE A 143 -10.81 -20.22 -33.06
CA PHE A 143 -10.81 -20.69 -34.45
C PHE A 143 -9.87 -21.87 -34.66
N ALA A 144 -8.67 -21.80 -34.09
CA ALA A 144 -7.70 -22.88 -34.12
C ALA A 144 -6.72 -22.80 -32.93
N GLY A 145 -6.09 -23.93 -32.62
CA GLY A 145 -5.11 -24.02 -31.53
C GLY A 145 -5.71 -24.37 -30.16
N SER A 146 -4.85 -24.53 -29.16
CA SER A 146 -5.23 -24.84 -27.78
C SER A 146 -4.28 -24.16 -26.81
N ALA A 147 -4.57 -24.11 -25.51
CA ALA A 147 -3.65 -23.54 -24.52
C ALA A 147 -2.28 -24.24 -24.46
N THR A 148 -2.19 -25.47 -24.96
CA THR A 148 -0.94 -26.24 -24.98
C THR A 148 -0.12 -25.85 -26.20
N ALA A 149 1.12 -25.40 -25.97
CA ALA A 149 2.09 -25.14 -27.02
C ALA A 149 2.46 -26.42 -27.80
N GLY A 150 2.83 -26.29 -29.07
CA GLY A 150 3.34 -27.40 -29.89
C GLY A 150 3.22 -27.16 -31.39
N THR A 151 3.52 -28.19 -32.18
CA THR A 151 3.72 -28.07 -33.64
C THR A 151 2.68 -28.78 -34.51
N ALA A 152 1.74 -29.51 -33.90
CA ALA A 152 0.79 -30.36 -34.62
C ALA A 152 -0.08 -29.59 -35.61
N ASP A 153 -0.12 -30.05 -36.86
CA ASP A 153 -1.18 -29.70 -37.82
C ASP A 153 -2.49 -30.39 -37.42
N GLY A 154 -3.63 -29.89 -37.90
CA GLY A 154 -4.94 -30.43 -37.57
C GLY A 154 -6.07 -29.43 -37.74
N THR A 155 -7.30 -29.84 -37.42
CA THR A 155 -8.49 -28.98 -37.55
C THR A 155 -8.86 -28.36 -36.21
N GLY A 156 -9.07 -27.04 -36.19
CA GLY A 156 -9.54 -26.30 -35.02
C GLY A 156 -8.62 -26.49 -33.81
N THR A 157 -9.18 -26.95 -32.69
CA THR A 157 -8.46 -27.15 -31.43
C THR A 157 -7.55 -28.39 -31.42
N ALA A 158 -7.55 -29.21 -32.47
CA ALA A 158 -6.59 -30.30 -32.62
C ALA A 158 -5.21 -29.81 -33.07
N ALA A 159 -5.13 -28.64 -33.73
CA ALA A 159 -3.86 -28.01 -34.09
C ALA A 159 -3.15 -27.46 -32.86
N ARG A 160 -1.83 -27.25 -32.96
CA ARG A 160 -0.99 -26.65 -31.93
C ARG A 160 -0.10 -25.55 -32.54
N PHE A 161 0.04 -24.46 -31.80
CA PHE A 161 0.93 -23.34 -32.08
C PHE A 161 1.83 -23.11 -30.86
N ASP A 162 2.90 -22.34 -31.01
CA ASP A 162 3.73 -21.89 -29.90
C ASP A 162 4.05 -20.39 -30.04
N GLU A 163 3.38 -19.59 -29.21
CA GLU A 163 3.31 -18.13 -29.30
C GLU A 163 2.98 -17.62 -30.73
N PRO A 164 1.81 -17.94 -31.32
CA PRO A 164 1.47 -17.37 -32.63
C PRO A 164 1.44 -15.83 -32.55
N ARG A 165 2.06 -15.14 -33.51
CA ARG A 165 2.16 -13.66 -33.52
C ARG A 165 1.39 -13.03 -34.66
N GLY A 166 1.99 -12.90 -35.84
CA GLY A 166 1.34 -12.26 -36.98
C GLY A 166 0.24 -13.13 -37.58
N VAL A 167 -0.83 -12.49 -38.03
CA VAL A 167 -1.90 -13.11 -38.82
C VAL A 167 -2.20 -12.27 -40.05
N ALA A 168 -2.56 -12.90 -41.16
CA ALA A 168 -3.02 -12.25 -42.39
C ALA A 168 -4.09 -13.10 -43.08
N THR A 169 -4.97 -12.47 -43.85
CA THR A 169 -6.07 -13.13 -44.56
C THR A 169 -5.97 -12.88 -46.05
N ASP A 170 -6.16 -13.93 -46.86
CA ASP A 170 -6.27 -13.77 -48.32
C ASP A 170 -7.73 -13.55 -48.76
N VAL A 171 -7.92 -13.36 -50.08
CA VAL A 171 -9.24 -13.12 -50.69
C VAL A 171 -10.18 -14.33 -50.57
N ASP A 172 -9.63 -15.54 -50.44
CA ASP A 172 -10.38 -16.79 -50.27
C ASP A 172 -10.75 -17.06 -48.79
N GLY A 173 -10.31 -16.18 -47.88
CA GLY A 173 -10.55 -16.29 -46.44
C GLY A 173 -9.62 -17.29 -45.73
N ASN A 174 -8.52 -17.71 -46.35
CA ASN A 174 -7.48 -18.44 -45.63
C ASN A 174 -6.73 -17.49 -44.69
N VAL A 175 -6.35 -18.00 -43.53
CA VAL A 175 -5.56 -17.27 -42.52
C VAL A 175 -4.13 -17.81 -42.52
N TYR A 176 -3.16 -16.92 -42.64
CA TYR A 176 -1.74 -17.23 -42.54
C TYR A 176 -1.24 -16.78 -41.17
N VAL A 177 -0.43 -17.60 -40.51
CA VAL A 177 0.03 -17.38 -39.14
C VAL A 177 1.55 -17.51 -39.08
N ALA A 178 2.20 -16.52 -38.47
CA ALA A 178 3.58 -16.67 -38.02
C ALA A 178 3.58 -17.39 -36.65
N ASP A 179 4.02 -18.64 -36.67
CA ASP A 179 4.12 -19.48 -35.48
C ASP A 179 5.53 -19.31 -34.89
N TYR A 180 5.64 -18.29 -34.03
CA TYR A 180 6.89 -17.61 -33.71
C TYR A 180 7.96 -18.54 -33.11
N GLN A 181 7.63 -19.23 -32.00
CA GLN A 181 8.58 -20.14 -31.34
C GLN A 181 8.79 -21.41 -32.17
N ASN A 182 7.79 -21.81 -32.95
CA ASN A 182 7.91 -22.94 -33.85
C ASN A 182 8.72 -22.63 -35.11
N HIS A 183 9.06 -21.37 -35.39
CA HIS A 183 9.84 -20.97 -36.56
C HIS A 183 9.23 -21.37 -37.91
N ALA A 184 7.90 -21.34 -38.00
CA ALA A 184 7.17 -21.79 -39.17
C ALA A 184 6.04 -20.82 -39.54
N ILE A 185 5.61 -20.88 -40.80
CA ILE A 185 4.41 -20.20 -41.28
C ILE A 185 3.32 -21.25 -41.49
N ARG A 186 2.17 -21.03 -40.86
CA ARG A 186 1.01 -21.94 -40.89
C ARG A 186 -0.08 -21.34 -41.78
N LYS A 187 -0.84 -22.18 -42.48
CA LYS A 187 -2.03 -21.81 -43.24
C LYS A 187 -3.25 -22.48 -42.63
N ILE A 188 -4.30 -21.71 -42.40
CA ILE A 188 -5.59 -22.16 -41.90
C ILE A 188 -6.65 -21.89 -42.96
N THR A 189 -7.37 -22.93 -43.38
CA THR A 189 -8.50 -22.76 -44.31
C THR A 189 -9.72 -22.18 -43.60
N PRO A 190 -10.75 -21.67 -44.33
CA PRO A 190 -12.01 -21.24 -43.71
C PRO A 190 -12.70 -22.32 -42.85
N ALA A 191 -12.46 -23.61 -43.15
CA ALA A 191 -12.94 -24.76 -42.38
C ALA A 191 -12.12 -25.05 -41.11
N GLY A 192 -11.11 -24.24 -40.79
CA GLY A 192 -10.26 -24.38 -39.61
C GLY A 192 -9.15 -25.43 -39.75
N VAL A 193 -8.86 -25.91 -40.96
CA VAL A 193 -7.78 -26.89 -41.19
C VAL A 193 -6.43 -26.16 -41.20
N VAL A 194 -5.58 -26.43 -40.20
CA VAL A 194 -4.24 -25.89 -40.04
C VAL A 194 -3.23 -26.82 -40.70
N THR A 195 -2.37 -26.25 -41.56
CA THR A 195 -1.25 -26.93 -42.22
C THR A 195 0.02 -26.08 -42.11
N THR A 196 1.18 -26.73 -42.09
CA THR A 196 2.47 -26.04 -42.20
C THR A 196 2.72 -25.66 -43.66
N LEU A 197 2.71 -24.35 -43.96
CA LEU A 197 2.97 -23.82 -45.30
C LEU A 197 4.47 -23.85 -45.63
N ALA A 198 5.29 -23.37 -44.70
CA ALA A 198 6.74 -23.32 -44.86
C ALA A 198 7.48 -23.27 -43.52
N GLY A 199 8.73 -23.72 -43.52
CA GLY A 199 9.58 -23.84 -42.33
C GLY A 199 9.56 -25.25 -41.74
N THR A 200 10.61 -25.61 -41.00
CA THR A 200 10.65 -26.84 -40.19
C THR A 200 10.38 -26.48 -38.74
N THR A 201 9.24 -26.93 -38.23
CA THR A 201 8.79 -26.60 -36.89
C THR A 201 9.82 -26.99 -35.83
N GLY A 202 10.15 -26.07 -34.92
CA GLY A 202 11.12 -26.27 -33.83
C GLY A 202 12.59 -26.22 -34.27
N THR A 203 12.89 -25.91 -35.53
CA THR A 203 14.28 -25.77 -36.03
C THR A 203 14.48 -24.42 -36.71
N GLY A 204 15.08 -23.48 -35.98
CA GLY A 204 15.36 -22.14 -36.47
C GLY A 204 16.49 -22.11 -37.50
N GLY A 205 16.43 -21.18 -38.46
CA GLY A 205 17.46 -20.96 -39.48
C GLY A 205 17.03 -19.95 -40.52
N ASN A 206 17.75 -19.84 -41.63
CA ASN A 206 17.55 -18.78 -42.65
C ASN A 206 17.59 -19.31 -44.10
N ALA A 207 17.56 -20.62 -44.32
CA ALA A 207 17.62 -21.21 -45.64
C ALA A 207 16.39 -20.84 -46.49
N ASP A 208 16.63 -20.41 -47.72
CA ASP A 208 15.63 -20.39 -48.79
C ASP A 208 15.33 -21.82 -49.26
N GLY A 209 14.14 -22.05 -49.81
CA GLY A 209 13.70 -23.40 -50.19
C GLY A 209 12.20 -23.50 -50.35
N THR A 210 11.68 -24.69 -50.65
CA THR A 210 10.23 -24.92 -50.80
C THR A 210 9.66 -25.62 -49.57
N GLY A 211 8.55 -25.10 -49.04
CA GLY A 211 7.83 -25.69 -47.91
C GLY A 211 8.73 -25.90 -46.68
N THR A 212 8.80 -27.14 -46.19
CA THR A 212 9.61 -27.50 -45.01
C THR A 212 11.12 -27.48 -45.28
N ALA A 213 11.59 -27.37 -46.52
CA ALA A 213 13.01 -27.18 -46.81
C ALA A 213 13.51 -25.76 -46.46
N ALA A 214 12.62 -24.77 -46.43
CA ALA A 214 12.94 -23.43 -45.97
C ALA A 214 13.14 -23.39 -44.44
N ARG A 215 13.81 -22.35 -43.95
CA ARG A 215 13.97 -22.09 -42.51
C ARG A 215 13.71 -20.62 -42.20
N PHE A 216 13.07 -20.38 -41.05
CA PHE A 216 12.87 -19.06 -40.44
C PHE A 216 13.48 -19.07 -39.04
N ARG A 217 13.68 -17.90 -38.44
CA ARG A 217 14.03 -17.75 -37.04
C ARG A 217 13.14 -16.68 -36.44
N GLU A 218 12.19 -17.14 -35.62
CA GLU A 218 11.27 -16.27 -34.88
C GLU A 218 10.48 -15.32 -35.81
N PRO A 219 9.75 -15.84 -36.81
CA PRO A 219 8.94 -15.01 -37.70
C PRO A 219 7.86 -14.28 -36.90
N GLN A 220 7.66 -12.99 -37.15
CA GLN A 220 6.66 -12.19 -36.45
C GLN A 220 5.50 -11.75 -37.33
N GLY A 221 5.71 -10.84 -38.27
CA GLY A 221 4.64 -10.32 -39.13
C GLY A 221 4.46 -11.16 -40.39
N VAL A 222 3.21 -11.26 -40.83
CA VAL A 222 2.83 -11.82 -42.13
C VAL A 222 1.89 -10.86 -42.85
N ALA A 223 1.99 -10.77 -44.17
CA ALA A 223 1.04 -10.09 -45.05
C ALA A 223 0.84 -10.92 -46.32
N VAL A 224 -0.29 -10.78 -46.98
CA VAL A 224 -0.59 -11.50 -48.23
C VAL A 224 -1.06 -10.53 -49.30
N ASP A 225 -0.55 -10.67 -50.53
CA ASP A 225 -1.02 -9.87 -51.67
C ASP A 225 -2.18 -10.55 -52.41
N SER A 226 -2.74 -9.85 -53.40
CA SER A 226 -3.86 -10.34 -54.22
C SER A 226 -3.49 -11.52 -55.13
N SER A 227 -2.20 -11.81 -55.32
CA SER A 227 -1.71 -12.99 -56.04
C SER A 227 -1.47 -14.18 -55.12
N GLY A 228 -1.72 -14.04 -53.82
CA GLY A 228 -1.53 -15.08 -52.82
C GLY A 228 -0.07 -15.24 -52.36
N ASN A 229 0.83 -14.29 -52.67
CA ASN A 229 2.18 -14.33 -52.11
C ASN A 229 2.16 -13.86 -50.65
N VAL A 230 2.88 -14.56 -49.79
CA VAL A 230 2.98 -14.27 -48.36
C VAL A 230 4.33 -13.62 -48.07
N TYR A 231 4.30 -12.43 -47.49
CA TYR A 231 5.47 -11.68 -47.04
C TYR A 231 5.66 -11.92 -45.55
N VAL A 232 6.87 -12.19 -45.11
CA VAL A 232 7.18 -12.59 -43.73
C VAL A 232 8.30 -11.72 -43.19
N ALA A 233 8.11 -11.12 -42.03
CA ALA A 233 9.22 -10.58 -41.25
C ALA A 233 9.88 -11.71 -40.45
N ASP A 234 11.07 -12.11 -40.90
CA ASP A 234 11.90 -13.12 -40.26
C ASP A 234 12.83 -12.42 -39.26
N SER A 235 12.24 -12.05 -38.12
CA SER A 235 12.71 -10.97 -37.24
C SER A 235 14.12 -11.18 -36.71
N SER A 236 14.40 -12.38 -36.20
CA SER A 236 15.70 -12.70 -35.61
C SER A 236 16.75 -13.08 -36.64
N ASN A 237 16.36 -13.23 -37.91
CA ASN A 237 17.28 -13.21 -39.04
C ASN A 237 17.50 -11.81 -39.62
N HIS A 238 16.69 -10.81 -39.24
CA HIS A 238 16.75 -9.44 -39.76
C HIS A 238 16.46 -9.32 -41.27
N THR A 239 15.56 -10.17 -41.77
CA THR A 239 15.21 -10.21 -43.20
C THR A 239 13.70 -10.17 -43.41
N ILE A 240 13.29 -9.78 -44.62
CA ILE A 240 11.94 -9.97 -45.13
C ILE A 240 11.98 -11.10 -46.15
N ARG A 241 11.08 -12.07 -46.00
CA ARG A 241 10.99 -13.26 -46.85
C ARG A 241 9.70 -13.23 -47.67
N LEU A 242 9.74 -13.85 -48.84
CA LEU A 242 8.60 -13.99 -49.75
C LEU A 242 8.31 -15.48 -49.95
N ILE A 243 7.05 -15.88 -49.76
CA ILE A 243 6.55 -17.22 -50.03
C ILE A 243 5.55 -17.11 -51.20
N THR A 244 5.83 -17.80 -52.30
CA THR A 244 4.88 -17.89 -53.42
C THR A 244 3.72 -18.83 -53.09
N PRO A 245 2.58 -18.79 -53.83
CA PRO A 245 1.50 -19.76 -53.67
C PRO A 245 1.95 -21.23 -53.78
N GLY A 246 3.03 -21.50 -54.53
CA GLY A 246 3.65 -22.82 -54.63
C GLY A 246 4.53 -23.22 -53.43
N GLY A 247 4.61 -22.38 -52.39
CA GLY A 247 5.40 -22.64 -51.18
C GLY A 247 6.90 -22.35 -51.30
N VAL A 248 7.35 -21.73 -52.40
CA VAL A 248 8.75 -21.36 -52.59
C VAL A 248 9.07 -20.12 -51.74
N VAL A 249 10.01 -20.27 -50.80
CA VAL A 249 10.51 -19.21 -49.92
C VAL A 249 11.80 -18.64 -50.48
N THR A 250 11.86 -17.32 -50.62
CA THR A 250 13.05 -16.55 -50.99
C THR A 250 13.27 -15.39 -50.03
N THR A 251 14.52 -14.95 -49.87
CA THR A 251 14.82 -13.69 -49.21
C THR A 251 14.45 -12.54 -50.14
N LEU A 252 13.53 -11.66 -49.71
CA LEU A 252 13.10 -10.49 -50.46
C LEU A 252 13.97 -9.26 -50.15
N ALA A 253 14.35 -9.08 -48.88
CA ALA A 253 15.21 -7.98 -48.46
C ALA A 253 15.96 -8.30 -47.17
N GLY A 254 17.12 -7.65 -46.99
CA GLY A 254 17.98 -7.79 -45.81
C GLY A 254 19.11 -8.80 -46.02
N ILE A 255 19.95 -8.95 -45.01
CA ILE A 255 21.04 -9.93 -44.98
C ILE A 255 20.94 -10.71 -43.67
N ALA A 256 20.74 -12.01 -43.76
CA ALA A 256 20.55 -12.87 -42.60
C ALA A 256 21.73 -12.79 -41.62
N GLY A 257 21.44 -12.52 -40.35
CA GLY A 257 22.45 -12.41 -39.28
C GLY A 257 23.17 -11.06 -39.19
N PHE A 258 22.89 -10.11 -40.09
CA PHE A 258 23.50 -8.78 -40.07
C PHE A 258 22.47 -7.71 -39.77
N SER A 259 22.33 -7.34 -38.50
CA SER A 259 21.46 -6.23 -38.10
C SER A 259 22.02 -4.87 -38.52
N GLY A 260 21.14 -3.88 -38.70
CA GLY A 260 21.51 -2.51 -39.01
C GLY A 260 20.34 -1.74 -39.61
N ASN A 261 20.62 -0.56 -40.18
CA ASN A 261 19.62 0.37 -40.71
C ASN A 261 19.93 0.85 -42.15
N THR A 262 20.86 0.19 -42.84
CA THR A 262 21.34 0.61 -44.16
C THR A 262 20.22 0.53 -45.21
N ASN A 263 20.07 1.59 -46.01
CA ASN A 263 19.19 1.66 -47.19
C ASN A 263 19.94 1.22 -48.45
N GLY A 264 19.21 0.99 -49.55
CA GLY A 264 19.77 0.64 -50.86
C GLY A 264 19.18 -0.65 -51.44
N ALA A 265 19.92 -1.36 -52.28
CA ALA A 265 19.47 -2.61 -52.90
C ALA A 265 18.93 -3.58 -51.84
N ALA A 266 17.74 -4.14 -52.08
CA ALA A 266 17.03 -4.96 -51.10
C ALA A 266 17.84 -6.20 -50.71
N ILE A 267 18.52 -6.82 -51.67
CA ILE A 267 19.42 -7.95 -51.45
C ILE A 267 20.87 -7.46 -51.45
N GLY A 268 21.65 -7.96 -50.48
CA GLY A 268 23.10 -7.75 -50.41
C GLY A 268 23.56 -6.40 -49.83
N LEU A 269 22.66 -5.43 -49.60
CA LEU A 269 23.02 -4.13 -49.00
C LEU A 269 22.12 -3.68 -47.85
N ALA A 270 20.79 -3.71 -48.06
CA ALA A 270 19.85 -3.23 -47.06
C ALA A 270 19.97 -4.01 -45.73
N ARG A 271 19.81 -3.32 -44.60
CA ARG A 271 19.84 -3.90 -43.25
C ARG A 271 18.61 -3.46 -42.45
N PHE A 272 18.09 -4.40 -41.66
CA PHE A 272 17.01 -4.19 -40.68
C PHE A 272 17.51 -4.55 -39.28
N ARG A 273 16.79 -4.13 -38.24
CA ARG A 273 17.03 -4.56 -36.86
C ARG A 273 15.72 -5.04 -36.27
N GLU A 274 15.59 -6.36 -36.23
CA GLU A 274 14.42 -7.05 -35.69
C GLU A 274 13.10 -6.59 -36.34
N PRO A 275 12.95 -6.65 -37.68
CA PRO A 275 11.71 -6.22 -38.35
C PRO A 275 10.53 -7.04 -37.82
N ARG A 276 9.38 -6.41 -37.53
CA ARG A 276 8.21 -7.08 -36.96
C ARG A 276 7.01 -7.07 -37.89
N GLY A 277 6.32 -5.94 -38.01
CA GLY A 277 5.17 -5.80 -38.90
C GLY A 277 5.56 -5.71 -40.37
N VAL A 278 4.77 -6.34 -41.23
CA VAL A 278 4.86 -6.19 -42.69
C VAL A 278 3.48 -5.92 -43.27
N ALA A 279 3.40 -5.09 -44.30
CA ALA A 279 2.19 -4.85 -45.08
C ALA A 279 2.55 -4.69 -46.57
N VAL A 280 1.60 -4.98 -47.45
CA VAL A 280 1.77 -4.84 -48.90
C VAL A 280 0.62 -4.00 -49.47
N ASP A 281 0.93 -3.04 -50.34
CA ASP A 281 -0.09 -2.23 -51.01
C ASP A 281 -0.50 -2.79 -52.39
N GLY A 282 -1.50 -2.18 -53.01
CA GLY A 282 -2.04 -2.63 -54.31
C GLY A 282 -1.05 -2.50 -55.48
N SER A 283 0.07 -1.80 -55.30
CA SER A 283 1.15 -1.69 -56.28
C SER A 283 2.29 -2.67 -56.01
N GLY A 284 2.18 -3.51 -54.97
CA GLY A 284 3.22 -4.46 -54.57
C GLY A 284 4.36 -3.83 -53.76
N ASN A 285 4.21 -2.60 -53.25
CA ASN A 285 5.22 -2.07 -52.32
C ASN A 285 5.05 -2.73 -50.96
N VAL A 286 6.17 -3.10 -50.32
CA VAL A 286 6.17 -3.71 -48.98
C VAL A 286 6.61 -2.68 -47.96
N TYR A 287 5.83 -2.52 -46.90
CA TYR A 287 6.12 -1.63 -45.77
C TYR A 287 6.50 -2.47 -44.57
N VAL A 288 7.55 -2.06 -43.84
CA VAL A 288 8.12 -2.83 -42.74
C VAL A 288 8.22 -1.95 -41.51
N ALA A 289 7.67 -2.41 -40.39
CA ALA A 289 7.96 -1.86 -39.08
C ALA A 289 9.32 -2.40 -38.60
N ASP A 290 10.36 -1.59 -38.79
CA ASP A 290 11.74 -1.92 -38.39
C ASP A 290 11.93 -1.57 -36.93
N TYR A 291 11.36 -2.43 -36.09
CA TYR A 291 11.10 -2.24 -34.67
C TYR A 291 12.32 -1.72 -33.90
N GLY A 292 13.48 -2.38 -34.05
CA GLY A 292 14.71 -2.02 -33.34
C GLY A 292 15.41 -0.78 -33.90
N ASN A 293 15.00 -0.28 -35.07
CA ASN A 293 15.48 0.96 -35.66
C ASN A 293 14.48 2.13 -35.51
N HIS A 294 13.36 1.94 -34.82
CA HIS A 294 12.37 3.00 -34.59
C HIS A 294 11.89 3.70 -35.88
N ALA A 295 11.72 2.92 -36.95
CA ALA A 295 11.44 3.45 -38.28
C ALA A 295 10.49 2.55 -39.07
N ILE A 296 9.80 3.17 -40.03
CA ILE A 296 9.04 2.47 -41.07
C ILE A 296 9.85 2.48 -42.36
N ARG A 297 10.10 1.31 -42.91
CA ARG A 297 10.88 1.10 -44.13
C ARG A 297 9.95 0.73 -45.28
N LYS A 298 10.32 1.12 -46.49
CA LYS A 298 9.59 0.79 -47.73
C LYS A 298 10.50 0.00 -48.65
N ILE A 299 9.98 -1.09 -49.21
CA ILE A 299 10.60 -1.90 -50.26
C ILE A 299 9.80 -1.64 -51.54
N SER A 300 10.46 -1.10 -52.55
CA SER A 300 9.85 -0.79 -53.85
C SER A 300 10.91 -0.87 -54.95
N GLY A 301 10.57 -1.49 -56.09
CA GLY A 301 11.50 -1.61 -57.22
C GLY A 301 12.84 -2.25 -56.86
N GLY A 302 12.85 -3.23 -55.94
CA GLY A 302 14.08 -3.90 -55.48
C GLY A 302 14.98 -3.05 -54.57
N THR A 303 14.50 -1.92 -54.05
CA THR A 303 15.25 -1.02 -53.17
C THR A 303 14.53 -0.83 -51.83
N VAL A 304 15.29 -0.76 -50.73
CA VAL A 304 14.81 -0.41 -49.39
C VAL A 304 15.17 1.05 -49.09
N SER A 305 14.17 1.83 -48.68
CA SER A 305 14.32 3.19 -48.16
C SER A 305 13.65 3.36 -46.79
N THR A 306 14.05 4.40 -46.06
CA THR A 306 13.34 4.82 -44.85
C THR A 306 12.20 5.75 -45.25
N LEU A 307 10.96 5.37 -44.97
CA LEU A 307 9.79 6.20 -45.24
C LEU A 307 9.63 7.26 -44.14
N ALA A 308 9.73 6.86 -42.88
CA ALA A 308 9.63 7.73 -41.72
C ALA A 308 10.37 7.16 -40.50
N GLY A 309 10.80 8.02 -39.58
CA GLY A 309 11.57 7.66 -38.38
C GLY A 309 13.08 7.81 -38.56
N SER A 310 13.83 7.62 -37.48
CA SER A 310 15.30 7.68 -37.47
C SER A 310 15.89 6.66 -36.52
N ALA A 311 16.85 5.88 -37.03
CA ALA A 311 17.57 4.89 -36.22
C ALA A 311 18.33 5.54 -35.06
N GLY A 312 18.28 4.90 -33.90
CA GLY A 312 18.94 5.37 -32.67
C GLY A 312 18.32 6.61 -32.03
N VAL A 313 17.20 7.13 -32.57
CA VAL A 313 16.50 8.29 -32.03
C VAL A 313 15.04 7.93 -31.79
N PRO A 314 14.71 7.21 -30.70
CA PRO A 314 13.33 6.94 -30.33
C PRO A 314 12.59 8.24 -29.99
N GLY A 315 11.27 8.24 -30.11
CA GLY A 315 10.44 9.35 -29.67
C GLY A 315 9.04 9.34 -30.26
N ILE A 316 8.33 10.44 -30.06
CA ILE A 316 6.89 10.55 -30.35
C ILE A 316 6.54 11.68 -31.33
N ALA A 317 7.54 12.42 -31.80
CA ALA A 317 7.31 13.59 -32.65
C ALA A 317 6.60 13.21 -33.95
N ASP A 318 5.53 13.93 -34.26
CA ASP A 318 4.93 13.97 -35.60
C ASP A 318 5.83 14.78 -36.55
N GLY A 319 5.62 14.61 -37.86
CA GLY A 319 6.41 15.28 -38.89
C GLY A 319 6.66 14.40 -40.10
N THR A 320 7.52 14.84 -41.02
CA THR A 320 7.78 14.12 -42.28
C THR A 320 9.13 13.44 -42.27
N GLY A 321 9.18 12.20 -42.76
CA GLY A 321 10.42 11.46 -42.95
C GLY A 321 11.22 11.28 -41.65
N SER A 322 12.47 11.75 -41.64
CA SER A 322 13.37 11.66 -40.48
C SER A 322 13.10 12.70 -39.39
N VAL A 323 12.11 13.59 -39.54
CA VAL A 323 11.65 14.46 -38.45
C VAL A 323 10.72 13.69 -37.52
N ALA A 324 9.86 12.84 -38.09
CA ALA A 324 9.01 11.95 -37.31
C ALA A 324 9.85 11.00 -36.45
N ARG A 325 9.29 10.64 -35.30
CA ARG A 325 9.89 9.71 -34.34
C ARG A 325 8.87 8.64 -33.97
N PHE A 326 9.36 7.41 -33.88
CA PHE A 326 8.62 6.27 -33.34
C PHE A 326 9.34 5.73 -32.11
N PHE A 327 8.65 4.97 -31.28
CA PHE A 327 9.26 4.21 -30.21
C PHE A 327 8.79 2.76 -30.29
N TYR A 328 9.65 1.94 -30.89
CA TYR A 328 9.43 0.50 -31.07
C TYR A 328 8.11 0.17 -31.82
N PRO A 329 7.95 0.62 -33.08
CA PRO A 329 6.76 0.33 -33.88
C PRO A 329 6.71 -1.17 -34.19
N SER A 330 5.60 -1.84 -33.87
CA SER A 330 5.50 -3.31 -33.96
C SER A 330 4.67 -3.81 -35.15
N SER A 331 3.71 -3.03 -35.61
CA SER A 331 2.84 -3.38 -36.74
C SER A 331 2.56 -2.20 -37.65
N VAL A 332 2.34 -2.52 -38.93
CA VAL A 332 1.99 -1.59 -40.00
C VAL A 332 0.87 -2.20 -40.83
N SER A 333 -0.09 -1.40 -41.28
CA SER A 333 -1.16 -1.80 -42.19
C SER A 333 -1.34 -0.75 -43.28
N SER A 334 -1.30 -1.17 -44.54
CA SER A 334 -1.49 -0.31 -45.72
C SER A 334 -2.94 -0.33 -46.21
N ASP A 335 -3.39 0.78 -46.81
CA ASP A 335 -4.48 0.73 -47.77
C ASP A 335 -3.97 0.53 -49.21
N ALA A 336 -4.90 0.35 -50.15
CA ALA A 336 -4.56 0.15 -51.56
C ALA A 336 -3.82 1.35 -52.18
N GLY A 337 -3.97 2.56 -51.61
CA GLY A 337 -3.29 3.78 -52.05
C GLY A 337 -1.92 4.01 -51.41
N GLY A 338 -1.50 3.16 -50.46
CA GLY A 338 -0.21 3.24 -49.78
C GLY A 338 -0.17 4.11 -48.53
N ASN A 339 -1.32 4.59 -48.01
CA ASN A 339 -1.34 5.21 -46.68
C ASN A 339 -1.27 4.14 -45.61
N LEU A 340 -0.58 4.43 -44.51
CA LEU A 340 -0.27 3.46 -43.46
C LEU A 340 -0.95 3.83 -42.15
N LEU A 341 -1.34 2.81 -41.40
CA LEU A 341 -1.52 2.91 -39.96
C LEU A 341 -0.42 2.09 -39.28
N VAL A 342 0.12 2.61 -38.19
CA VAL A 342 1.22 2.02 -37.44
C VAL A 342 0.85 1.92 -35.98
N ALA A 343 1.05 0.75 -35.39
CA ALA A 343 1.03 0.58 -33.95
C ALA A 343 2.42 0.95 -33.39
N ASP A 344 2.52 2.14 -32.82
CA ASP A 344 3.74 2.66 -32.20
C ASP A 344 3.77 2.23 -30.72
N THR A 345 4.22 0.99 -30.51
CA THR A 345 3.97 0.18 -29.32
C THR A 345 4.39 0.85 -28.02
N ALA A 346 5.63 1.31 -27.92
CA ALA A 346 6.15 1.85 -26.66
C ALA A 346 5.71 3.31 -26.44
N SER A 347 5.40 4.03 -27.52
CA SER A 347 4.67 5.31 -27.46
C SER A 347 3.22 5.11 -27.05
N ASN A 348 2.71 3.89 -27.19
CA ASN A 348 1.34 3.48 -27.04
C ASN A 348 0.31 4.29 -27.86
N THR A 349 0.67 4.57 -29.11
CA THR A 349 -0.16 5.36 -30.02
C THR A 349 -0.39 4.62 -31.33
N ILE A 350 -1.44 5.02 -32.04
CA ILE A 350 -1.68 4.65 -33.43
C ILE A 350 -1.29 5.85 -34.28
N ARG A 351 -0.37 5.65 -35.21
CA ARG A 351 0.16 6.70 -36.08
C ARG A 351 -0.37 6.49 -37.49
N ALA A 352 -0.80 7.56 -38.15
CA ALA A 352 -1.13 7.55 -39.57
C ALA A 352 0.07 8.09 -40.37
N ILE A 353 0.36 7.47 -41.52
CA ILE A 353 1.41 7.92 -42.44
C ILE A 353 0.82 8.06 -43.82
N ASP A 354 0.98 9.21 -44.46
CA ASP A 354 0.60 9.41 -45.84
C ASP A 354 1.67 8.90 -46.83
N THR A 355 1.35 8.94 -48.13
CA THR A 355 2.27 8.49 -49.18
C THR A 355 3.54 9.35 -49.33
N ALA A 356 3.55 10.57 -48.79
CA ALA A 356 4.72 11.45 -48.74
C ALA A 356 5.61 11.19 -47.51
N GLY A 357 5.18 10.34 -46.57
CA GLY A 357 5.89 10.03 -45.34
C GLY A 357 5.62 11.04 -44.21
N ALA A 358 4.54 11.83 -44.30
CA ALA A 358 4.08 12.66 -43.19
C ALA A 358 3.37 11.79 -42.15
N VAL A 359 3.83 11.87 -40.90
CA VAL A 359 3.34 11.10 -39.76
C VAL A 359 2.52 11.99 -38.86
N THR A 360 1.30 11.54 -38.53
CA THR A 360 0.43 12.16 -37.53
C THR A 360 0.01 11.14 -36.48
N THR A 361 -0.21 11.59 -35.25
CA THR A 361 -0.81 10.76 -34.20
C THR A 361 -2.32 10.72 -34.39
N LEU A 362 -2.87 9.55 -34.74
CA LEU A 362 -4.31 9.36 -34.99
C LEU A 362 -5.08 9.14 -33.68
N ALA A 363 -4.54 8.31 -32.79
CA ALA A 363 -5.15 7.98 -31.51
C ALA A 363 -4.12 7.51 -30.48
N GLY A 364 -4.45 7.67 -29.20
CA GLY A 364 -3.55 7.33 -28.10
C GLY A 364 -2.78 8.55 -27.60
N LEU A 365 -2.67 8.68 -26.28
CA LEU A 365 -1.78 9.65 -25.66
C LEU A 365 -0.33 9.18 -25.73
N ALA A 366 0.53 9.91 -26.41
CA ALA A 366 1.97 9.66 -26.39
C ALA A 366 2.57 10.06 -25.03
N GLY A 367 3.48 9.26 -24.48
CA GLY A 367 4.15 9.52 -23.20
C GLY A 367 3.29 9.41 -21.93
N ARG A 368 1.99 9.20 -22.08
CA ARG A 368 0.94 8.76 -21.13
C ARG A 368 1.00 9.10 -19.65
N SER A 369 -0.15 9.58 -19.19
CA SER A 369 -0.64 9.28 -17.85
C SER A 369 -2.16 9.32 -17.73
N SER A 370 -2.71 8.65 -16.71
CA SER A 370 -4.08 8.74 -16.22
C SER A 370 -4.29 9.75 -15.09
N ALA A 371 -3.26 10.51 -14.76
CA ALA A 371 -3.28 11.48 -13.68
C ALA A 371 -4.36 12.55 -13.89
N VAL A 372 -5.10 12.87 -12.83
CA VAL A 372 -6.12 13.91 -12.82
C VAL A 372 -6.05 14.64 -11.50
N ASP A 373 -6.05 15.98 -11.53
CA ASP A 373 -6.19 16.81 -10.34
C ASP A 373 -7.63 16.75 -9.82
N GLY A 374 -7.81 16.84 -8.51
CA GLY A 374 -9.11 16.65 -7.88
C GLY A 374 -8.99 16.47 -6.39
N THR A 375 -10.09 16.12 -5.72
CA THR A 375 -10.09 15.90 -4.26
C THR A 375 -10.40 14.44 -3.95
N GLY A 376 -9.59 13.84 -3.07
CA GLY A 376 -9.80 12.46 -2.63
C GLY A 376 -9.80 11.47 -3.80
N SER A 377 -10.87 10.68 -3.91
CA SER A 377 -11.02 9.66 -4.95
C SER A 377 -11.28 10.22 -6.35
N ALA A 378 -11.59 11.51 -6.49
CA ALA A 378 -11.71 12.17 -7.79
C ALA A 378 -10.34 12.48 -8.42
N ALA A 379 -9.30 12.61 -7.59
CA ALA A 379 -7.93 12.70 -8.08
C ALA A 379 -7.46 11.33 -8.57
N ARG A 380 -6.56 11.34 -9.56
CA ARG A 380 -5.91 10.13 -10.08
C ARG A 380 -4.40 10.37 -10.20
N PHE A 381 -3.65 9.29 -10.04
CA PHE A 381 -2.20 9.20 -10.27
C PHE A 381 -1.96 8.15 -11.36
N GLU A 382 -0.80 8.20 -12.04
CA GLU A 382 -0.40 7.14 -12.98
C GLU A 382 0.63 6.19 -12.36
N ASP A 383 1.59 6.72 -11.61
CA ASP A 383 2.60 5.95 -10.89
C ASP A 383 3.08 6.76 -9.67
N PRO A 384 2.27 6.89 -8.60
CA PRO A 384 2.69 7.62 -7.40
C PRO A 384 3.82 6.85 -6.74
N TYR A 385 5.05 7.30 -6.98
CA TYR A 385 6.25 6.52 -6.72
C TYR A 385 6.85 6.80 -5.34
N THR A 386 7.01 8.09 -5.00
CA THR A 386 7.44 8.55 -3.67
C THR A 386 6.53 9.63 -3.13
N VAL A 387 6.58 9.85 -1.82
CA VAL A 387 5.80 10.86 -1.12
C VAL A 387 6.63 11.53 -0.02
N ALA A 388 6.59 12.86 0.07
CA ALA A 388 7.20 13.63 1.15
C ALA A 388 6.20 14.62 1.76
N SER A 389 6.33 14.91 3.06
CA SER A 389 5.52 15.89 3.78
C SER A 389 6.30 17.18 4.06
N ASP A 390 5.61 18.33 4.10
CA ASP A 390 6.15 19.57 4.66
C ASP A 390 5.63 19.84 6.08
N GLY A 391 6.14 20.91 6.71
CA GLY A 391 5.76 21.30 8.08
C GLY A 391 4.31 21.78 8.23
N SER A 392 3.61 22.03 7.13
CA SER A 392 2.18 22.38 7.10
C SER A 392 1.28 21.16 6.83
N GLY A 393 1.86 19.97 6.66
CA GLY A 393 1.15 18.74 6.36
C GLY A 393 0.72 18.60 4.89
N ASN A 394 1.24 19.42 3.97
CA ASN A 394 1.08 19.12 2.55
C ASN A 394 1.97 17.95 2.18
N LEU A 395 1.50 17.13 1.24
CA LEU A 395 2.26 16.05 0.67
C LEU A 395 2.68 16.42 -0.75
N TYR A 396 3.85 15.92 -1.15
CA TYR A 396 4.37 16.04 -2.51
C TYR A 396 4.64 14.65 -3.02
N VAL A 397 4.14 14.33 -4.21
CA VAL A 397 4.22 13.00 -4.81
C VAL A 397 4.93 13.10 -6.16
N ALA A 398 5.96 12.28 -6.36
CA ALA A 398 6.52 12.07 -7.69
C ALA A 398 5.63 11.07 -8.43
N ASP A 399 4.87 11.56 -9.43
CA ASP A 399 4.04 10.72 -10.29
C ASP A 399 4.89 10.32 -11.51
N ALA A 400 5.66 9.24 -11.34
CA ALA A 400 6.89 9.01 -12.09
C ALA A 400 6.66 8.80 -13.59
N ALA A 401 5.63 8.01 -13.92
CA ALA A 401 5.20 7.77 -15.29
C ALA A 401 4.46 8.97 -15.89
N ASP A 402 3.83 9.81 -15.05
CA ASP A 402 3.22 11.07 -15.49
C ASP A 402 4.25 12.17 -15.78
N HIS A 403 5.47 12.01 -15.26
CA HIS A 403 6.55 13.01 -15.35
C HIS A 403 6.16 14.33 -14.68
N THR A 404 5.41 14.25 -13.59
CA THR A 404 4.96 15.42 -12.81
C THR A 404 5.27 15.27 -11.33
N VAL A 405 5.24 16.40 -10.64
CA VAL A 405 5.20 16.46 -9.18
C VAL A 405 3.82 16.95 -8.77
N ARG A 406 3.12 16.16 -7.97
CA ARG A 406 1.78 16.44 -7.48
C ARG A 406 1.86 16.97 -6.05
N LYS A 407 1.00 17.92 -5.70
CA LYS A 407 0.85 18.45 -4.34
C LYS A 407 -0.53 18.04 -3.81
N ILE A 408 -0.56 17.52 -2.59
CA ILE A 408 -1.78 17.14 -1.88
C ILE A 408 -1.87 17.98 -0.60
N THR A 409 -2.99 18.64 -0.37
CA THR A 409 -3.22 19.36 0.89
C THR A 409 -3.68 18.40 1.99
N PRO A 410 -3.65 18.79 3.28
CA PRO A 410 -4.23 17.98 4.36
C PRO A 410 -5.71 17.59 4.16
N ALA A 411 -6.45 18.38 3.36
CA ALA A 411 -7.84 18.11 2.99
C ALA A 411 -7.99 17.11 1.82
N GLY A 412 -6.89 16.57 1.28
CA GLY A 412 -6.89 15.61 0.17
C GLY A 412 -7.06 16.25 -1.21
N VAL A 413 -6.85 17.57 -1.35
CA VAL A 413 -6.90 18.24 -2.66
C VAL A 413 -5.58 18.03 -3.39
N VAL A 414 -5.61 17.34 -4.53
CA VAL A 414 -4.48 17.05 -5.41
C VAL A 414 -4.41 18.05 -6.55
N THR A 415 -3.24 18.66 -6.72
CA THR A 415 -2.91 19.59 -7.82
C THR A 415 -1.57 19.23 -8.43
N THR A 416 -1.35 19.56 -9.70
CA THR A 416 -0.03 19.46 -10.32
C THR A 416 0.83 20.68 -9.96
N LEU A 417 1.92 20.47 -9.21
CA LEU A 417 2.85 21.52 -8.80
C LEU A 417 3.80 21.91 -9.94
N ALA A 418 4.34 20.92 -10.64
CA ALA A 418 5.28 21.11 -11.75
C ALA A 418 5.30 19.90 -12.70
N GLY A 419 5.72 20.13 -13.94
CA GLY A 419 5.73 19.12 -14.99
C GLY A 419 4.49 19.20 -15.89
N THR A 420 4.49 18.45 -16.97
CA THR A 420 3.33 18.31 -17.86
C THR A 420 3.10 16.84 -18.12
N GLN A 421 1.87 16.42 -17.90
CA GLN A 421 1.42 15.04 -18.07
C GLN A 421 1.86 14.45 -19.40
N GLY A 422 2.51 13.29 -19.33
CA GLY A 422 3.01 12.53 -20.47
C GLY A 422 4.09 13.23 -21.32
N SER A 423 4.62 14.37 -20.86
CA SER A 423 5.66 15.12 -21.56
C SER A 423 6.96 15.05 -20.76
N PHE A 424 7.83 14.09 -21.10
CA PHE A 424 9.15 14.02 -20.49
C PHE A 424 10.15 15.01 -21.08
N GLY A 425 11.24 15.23 -20.36
CA GLY A 425 12.36 16.07 -20.76
C GLY A 425 13.07 16.62 -19.52
N SER A 426 13.97 17.59 -19.69
CA SER A 426 14.79 18.12 -18.59
C SER A 426 14.72 19.64 -18.41
N ALA A 427 13.77 20.31 -19.06
CA ALA A 427 13.67 21.77 -19.02
C ALA A 427 13.39 22.29 -17.59
N ASP A 428 14.19 23.25 -17.14
CA ASP A 428 13.84 24.12 -16.01
C ASP A 428 12.69 25.06 -16.43
N GLY A 429 11.94 25.58 -15.44
CA GLY A 429 10.78 26.43 -15.71
C GLY A 429 9.79 26.45 -14.55
N THR A 430 8.64 27.08 -14.74
CA THR A 430 7.60 27.18 -13.71
C THR A 430 6.39 26.32 -14.08
N GLY A 431 5.90 25.51 -13.14
CA GLY A 431 4.70 24.70 -13.31
C GLY A 431 4.78 23.79 -14.54
N ALA A 432 3.82 23.94 -15.45
CA ALA A 432 3.73 23.20 -16.69
C ALA A 432 4.82 23.54 -17.74
N ALA A 433 5.71 24.51 -17.51
CA ALA A 433 6.85 24.74 -18.39
C ALA A 433 8.03 23.81 -18.07
N ALA A 434 8.13 23.32 -16.83
CA ALA A 434 9.18 22.40 -16.42
C ALA A 434 8.96 21.00 -17.01
N ARG A 435 10.04 20.24 -17.22
CA ARG A 435 9.99 18.85 -17.69
C ARG A 435 10.88 17.96 -16.81
N PHE A 436 10.39 16.75 -16.56
CA PHE A 436 11.08 15.68 -15.84
C PHE A 436 11.09 14.42 -16.70
N PHE A 437 11.94 13.45 -16.39
CA PHE A 437 11.90 12.13 -16.98
C PHE A 437 12.06 11.08 -15.89
N ALA A 438 10.98 10.34 -15.63
CA ALA A 438 10.89 9.34 -14.57
C ALA A 438 11.40 9.86 -13.20
N PRO A 439 10.78 10.91 -12.64
CA PRO A 439 11.16 11.39 -11.32
C PRO A 439 10.83 10.33 -10.25
N PHE A 440 11.84 9.89 -9.48
CA PHE A 440 11.66 8.82 -8.50
C PHE A 440 11.69 9.32 -7.06
N GLY A 441 12.78 9.94 -6.60
CA GLY A 441 12.89 10.41 -5.20
C GLY A 441 12.37 11.82 -4.99
N ILE A 442 11.73 12.06 -3.85
CA ILE A 442 11.26 13.38 -3.45
C ILE A 442 11.55 13.64 -1.97
N ALA A 443 11.96 14.86 -1.64
CA ALA A 443 12.09 15.32 -0.26
C ALA A 443 11.50 16.73 -0.16
N ALA A 444 10.89 17.07 0.98
CA ALA A 444 10.39 18.42 1.23
C ALA A 444 10.99 18.95 2.53
N ASP A 445 11.35 20.23 2.54
CA ASP A 445 11.69 20.92 3.78
C ASP A 445 10.41 21.39 4.51
N SER A 446 10.56 21.85 5.75
CA SER A 446 9.43 22.30 6.57
C SER A 446 8.70 23.52 5.98
N ALA A 447 9.33 24.27 5.08
CA ALA A 447 8.75 25.44 4.41
C ALA A 447 8.03 25.08 3.09
N GLY A 448 8.10 23.81 2.65
CA GLY A 448 7.46 23.35 1.41
C GLY A 448 8.33 23.54 0.15
N THR A 449 9.64 23.73 0.30
CA THR A 449 10.57 23.57 -0.82
C THR A 449 10.79 22.09 -1.08
N VAL A 450 10.63 21.67 -2.32
CA VAL A 450 10.74 20.28 -2.74
C VAL A 450 12.05 20.05 -3.47
N TYR A 451 12.69 18.93 -3.21
CA TYR A 451 13.85 18.42 -3.94
C TYR A 451 13.45 17.13 -4.63
N LEU A 452 13.82 17.00 -5.90
CA LEU A 452 13.37 15.91 -6.77
C LEU A 452 14.57 15.24 -7.44
N ALA A 453 14.63 13.92 -7.34
CA ALA A 453 15.51 13.11 -8.16
C ALA A 453 14.83 12.89 -9.51
N ASP A 454 15.29 13.64 -10.51
CA ASP A 454 14.84 13.52 -11.89
C ASP A 454 15.68 12.42 -12.57
N SER A 455 15.35 11.18 -12.21
CA SER A 455 16.24 10.02 -12.30
C SER A 455 16.57 9.64 -13.73
N GLY A 456 15.59 9.72 -14.65
CA GLY A 456 15.82 9.49 -16.08
C GLY A 456 16.70 10.55 -16.74
N ASN A 457 16.80 11.75 -16.15
CA ASN A 457 17.71 12.80 -16.60
C ASN A 457 19.03 12.84 -15.82
N HIS A 458 19.21 12.02 -14.78
CA HIS A 458 20.43 12.03 -13.95
C HIS A 458 20.71 13.40 -13.28
N THR A 459 19.65 14.08 -12.84
CA THR A 459 19.75 15.42 -12.21
C THR A 459 18.96 15.49 -10.92
N VAL A 460 19.42 16.33 -9.99
CA VAL A 460 18.65 16.71 -8.80
C VAL A 460 18.08 18.11 -9.00
N ARG A 461 16.77 18.23 -8.83
CA ARG A 461 16.00 19.46 -9.07
C ARG A 461 15.51 20.04 -7.74
N LYS A 462 15.36 21.36 -7.69
CA LYS A 462 14.73 22.09 -6.60
C LYS A 462 13.46 22.75 -7.13
N ILE A 463 12.38 22.64 -6.39
CA ILE A 463 11.05 23.16 -6.73
C ILE A 463 10.55 24.01 -5.58
N THR A 464 10.23 25.27 -5.84
CA THR A 464 9.63 26.14 -4.81
C THR A 464 8.16 25.81 -4.62
N ALA A 465 7.55 26.30 -3.53
CA ALA A 465 6.11 26.16 -3.31
C ALA A 465 5.24 26.78 -4.43
N ALA A 466 5.81 27.70 -5.23
CA ALA A 466 5.17 28.29 -6.41
C ALA A 466 5.40 27.48 -7.71
N GLY A 467 6.06 26.32 -7.64
CA GLY A 467 6.32 25.45 -8.78
C GLY A 467 7.50 25.88 -9.66
N VAL A 468 8.38 26.76 -9.19
CA VAL A 468 9.60 27.15 -9.94
C VAL A 468 10.64 26.04 -9.80
N VAL A 469 11.01 25.42 -10.91
CA VAL A 469 11.96 24.30 -11.00
C VAL A 469 13.32 24.79 -11.47
N THR A 470 14.37 24.45 -10.71
CA THR A 470 15.78 24.67 -11.09
C THR A 470 16.62 23.41 -10.91
N THR A 471 17.61 23.22 -11.77
CA THR A 471 18.60 22.14 -11.61
C THR A 471 19.69 22.57 -10.64
N ILE A 472 19.90 21.81 -9.56
CA ILE A 472 20.94 22.13 -8.55
C ILE A 472 22.21 21.28 -8.68
N ALA A 473 22.11 20.09 -9.29
CA ALA A 473 23.24 19.21 -9.55
C ALA A 473 22.95 18.23 -10.69
N GLY A 474 23.99 17.83 -11.44
CA GLY A 474 23.89 16.89 -12.56
C GLY A 474 23.80 17.57 -13.93
N THR A 475 23.80 16.77 -15.00
CA THR A 475 23.60 17.24 -16.38
C THR A 475 22.75 16.24 -17.14
N ALA A 476 21.65 16.72 -17.74
CA ALA A 476 20.71 15.89 -18.46
C ALA A 476 21.37 15.04 -19.56
N GLY A 477 21.03 13.75 -19.60
CA GLY A 477 21.56 12.80 -20.58
C GLY A 477 23.00 12.33 -20.33
N LEU A 478 23.66 12.82 -19.27
CA LEU A 478 25.02 12.41 -18.90
C LEU A 478 25.02 11.68 -17.55
N SER A 479 24.96 10.36 -17.61
CA SER A 479 25.11 9.50 -16.43
C SER A 479 26.56 9.43 -15.94
N GLY A 480 26.77 9.09 -14.67
CA GLY A 480 28.09 8.85 -14.08
C GLY A 480 28.08 8.96 -12.56
N ALA A 481 29.25 9.02 -11.91
CA ALA A 481 29.35 9.06 -10.45
C ALA A 481 30.24 10.18 -9.91
N THR A 482 30.69 11.08 -10.77
CA THR A 482 31.69 12.11 -10.45
C THR A 482 31.17 13.09 -9.40
N ASN A 483 31.92 13.25 -8.30
CA ASN A 483 31.73 14.35 -7.35
C ASN A 483 32.07 15.68 -8.02
N GLY A 484 31.43 16.77 -7.59
CA GLY A 484 31.62 18.08 -8.22
C GLY A 484 30.58 19.08 -7.77
N THR A 485 30.60 20.28 -8.32
CA THR A 485 29.62 21.32 -8.02
C THR A 485 28.66 21.51 -9.19
N GLY A 486 27.36 21.52 -8.94
CA GLY A 486 26.32 21.77 -9.93
C GLY A 486 26.42 20.84 -11.14
N ALA A 487 26.56 21.43 -12.33
CA ALA A 487 26.66 20.69 -13.60
C ALA A 487 27.97 19.92 -13.79
N ALA A 488 28.94 19.99 -12.87
CA ALA A 488 30.13 19.12 -12.91
C ALA A 488 29.90 17.75 -12.25
N ALA A 489 28.91 17.65 -11.36
CA ALA A 489 28.56 16.38 -10.71
C ALA A 489 27.82 15.45 -11.67
N ARG A 490 27.93 14.14 -11.48
CA ARG A 490 27.23 13.11 -12.29
C ARG A 490 26.57 12.10 -11.36
N PHE A 491 25.40 11.62 -11.80
CA PHE A 491 24.62 10.58 -11.12
C PHE A 491 24.29 9.44 -12.07
N SER A 492 24.15 8.23 -11.55
CA SER A 492 24.03 6.99 -12.33
C SER A 492 22.81 6.17 -11.94
N GLY A 493 22.27 6.36 -10.74
CA GLY A 493 21.07 5.68 -10.26
C GLY A 493 20.41 6.44 -9.13
N LEU A 494 19.84 7.61 -9.43
CA LEU A 494 19.12 8.41 -8.44
C LEU A 494 17.81 7.72 -8.04
N TYR A 495 17.65 7.48 -6.74
CA TYR A 495 16.39 7.02 -6.16
C TYR A 495 15.96 8.02 -5.08
N GLY A 496 15.77 7.59 -3.83
CA GLY A 496 15.27 8.43 -2.75
C GLY A 496 16.17 9.59 -2.34
N LEU A 497 15.53 10.61 -1.76
CA LEU A 497 16.15 11.84 -1.29
C LEU A 497 15.71 12.13 0.14
N ALA A 498 16.60 12.74 0.93
CA ALA A 498 16.28 13.37 2.21
C ALA A 498 16.79 14.81 2.22
N VAL A 499 16.19 15.69 3.01
CA VAL A 499 16.70 17.05 3.24
C VAL A 499 16.79 17.33 4.75
N ASP A 500 17.93 17.84 5.20
CA ASP A 500 18.11 18.25 6.59
C ASP A 500 17.68 19.71 6.83
N THR A 501 17.63 20.12 8.10
CA THR A 501 17.26 21.49 8.50
C THR A 501 18.25 22.56 8.03
N GLY A 502 19.47 22.17 7.63
CA GLY A 502 20.47 23.05 7.02
C GLY A 502 20.30 23.17 5.50
N GLY A 503 19.34 22.47 4.90
CA GLY A 503 19.11 22.44 3.46
C GLY A 503 20.08 21.56 2.68
N ASN A 504 20.85 20.68 3.34
CA ASN A 504 21.61 19.67 2.62
C ASN A 504 20.68 18.56 2.15
N VAL A 505 20.83 18.16 0.90
CA VAL A 505 20.10 17.04 0.31
C VAL A 505 21.00 15.80 0.35
N TYR A 506 20.47 14.69 0.85
CA TYR A 506 21.10 13.38 0.80
C TYR A 506 20.41 12.56 -0.28
N ALA A 507 21.17 11.99 -1.19
CA ALA A 507 20.64 11.26 -2.34
C ALA A 507 21.18 9.85 -2.39
N VAL A 508 20.31 8.89 -2.64
CA VAL A 508 20.72 7.55 -3.06
C VAL A 508 21.13 7.62 -4.54
N ASP A 509 22.35 7.20 -4.85
CA ASP A 509 22.91 7.15 -6.22
C ASP A 509 23.67 5.83 -6.45
N GLY A 510 23.03 4.86 -7.12
CA GLY A 510 23.57 3.52 -7.27
C GLY A 510 23.79 2.85 -5.90
N GLU A 511 24.97 2.28 -5.65
CA GLU A 511 25.33 1.72 -4.33
C GLU A 511 25.90 2.76 -3.34
N THR A 512 25.62 4.05 -3.54
CA THR A 512 26.20 5.13 -2.72
C THR A 512 25.15 6.07 -2.15
N ILE A 513 25.50 6.71 -1.03
CA ILE A 513 24.77 7.84 -0.45
C ILE A 513 25.59 9.10 -0.69
N ARG A 514 25.00 10.07 -1.38
CA ARG A 514 25.62 11.34 -1.77
C ARG A 514 25.07 12.47 -0.92
N LYS A 515 25.91 13.44 -0.58
CA LYS A 515 25.50 14.68 0.08
C LYS A 515 25.63 15.83 -0.91
N ILE A 516 24.60 16.68 -0.98
CA ILE A 516 24.51 17.86 -1.83
C ILE A 516 24.25 19.06 -0.92
N THR A 517 25.17 20.01 -0.89
CA THR A 517 24.99 21.24 -0.10
C THR A 517 24.05 22.22 -0.80
N PRO A 518 23.52 23.25 -0.11
CA PRO A 518 22.74 24.32 -0.76
C PRO A 518 23.48 25.03 -1.91
N ALA A 519 24.83 25.00 -1.91
CA ALA A 519 25.67 25.54 -2.97
C ALA A 519 25.85 24.57 -4.17
N GLY A 520 25.21 23.40 -4.15
CA GLY A 520 25.28 22.38 -5.20
C GLY A 520 26.55 21.52 -5.17
N VAL A 521 27.31 21.52 -4.06
CA VAL A 521 28.52 20.69 -3.92
C VAL A 521 28.12 19.26 -3.59
N VAL A 522 28.48 18.32 -4.46
CA VAL A 522 28.18 16.89 -4.35
C VAL A 522 29.39 16.12 -3.85
N THR A 523 29.24 15.39 -2.75
CA THR A 523 30.25 14.46 -2.19
C THR A 523 29.65 13.09 -1.92
N THR A 524 30.51 12.06 -1.85
CA THR A 524 30.12 10.71 -1.43
C THR A 524 30.23 10.60 0.08
N LEU A 525 29.13 10.34 0.77
CA LEU A 525 29.09 10.15 2.23
C LEU A 525 29.37 8.70 2.61
N ALA A 526 28.79 7.74 1.89
CA ALA A 526 28.96 6.31 2.16
C ALA A 526 28.77 5.46 0.88
N GLY A 527 29.34 4.25 0.89
CA GLY A 527 29.22 3.29 -0.21
C GLY A 527 30.25 3.47 -1.33
N THR A 528 30.33 2.49 -2.23
CA THR A 528 31.20 2.50 -3.42
C THR A 528 30.44 1.94 -4.61
N LEU A 529 30.32 2.72 -5.69
CA LEU A 529 29.65 2.30 -6.92
C LEU A 529 30.34 1.08 -7.54
N GLY A 530 29.55 0.11 -8.01
CA GLY A 530 30.04 -1.13 -8.61
C GLY A 530 30.61 -2.13 -7.61
N ALA A 531 30.50 -1.84 -6.31
CA ALA A 531 30.83 -2.76 -5.23
C ALA A 531 29.58 -3.04 -4.37
N PRO A 532 28.60 -3.81 -4.91
CA PRO A 532 27.42 -4.16 -4.14
C PRO A 532 27.76 -5.11 -2.98
N GLY A 533 26.99 -5.04 -1.89
CA GLY A 533 27.12 -5.99 -0.78
C GLY A 533 26.47 -5.50 0.51
N PHE A 534 26.65 -6.25 1.60
CA PHE A 534 26.05 -5.98 2.92
C PHE A 534 27.14 -5.86 3.98
N VAL A 535 27.77 -4.68 4.08
CA VAL A 535 28.91 -4.44 5.00
C VAL A 535 28.70 -3.16 5.80
N ASP A 536 28.73 -3.28 7.12
CA ASP A 536 28.81 -2.17 8.07
C ASP A 536 30.25 -1.67 8.15
N ALA A 537 30.46 -0.39 7.86
CA ALA A 537 31.76 0.27 7.91
C ALA A 537 31.60 1.80 7.78
N THR A 538 32.70 2.54 7.77
CA THR A 538 32.68 4.00 7.60
C THR A 538 32.94 4.41 6.16
N GLY A 539 32.13 5.34 5.66
CA GLY A 539 32.34 5.98 4.36
C GLY A 539 32.31 5.00 3.20
N THR A 540 33.30 5.10 2.32
CA THR A 540 33.41 4.26 1.12
C THR A 540 33.73 2.80 1.41
N ALA A 541 34.07 2.43 2.65
CA ALA A 541 34.25 1.01 3.03
C ALA A 541 32.91 0.29 3.24
N ALA A 542 31.82 1.02 3.49
CA ALA A 542 30.49 0.42 3.61
C ALA A 542 30.00 -0.12 2.26
N ARG A 543 29.10 -1.10 2.30
CA ARG A 543 28.51 -1.70 1.09
C ARG A 543 26.99 -1.75 1.24
N PHE A 544 26.31 -1.42 0.14
CA PHE A 544 24.86 -1.51 -0.05
C PHE A 544 24.57 -2.36 -1.28
N LEU A 545 23.38 -2.93 -1.40
CA LEU A 545 22.91 -3.61 -2.60
C LEU A 545 21.59 -2.99 -3.02
N VAL A 546 21.65 -2.14 -4.05
CA VAL A 546 20.49 -1.39 -4.55
C VAL A 546 19.79 -0.66 -3.40
N PRO A 547 20.44 0.25 -2.67
CA PRO A 547 19.71 1.12 -1.76
C PRO A 547 18.65 1.90 -2.54
N PHE A 548 17.49 2.14 -1.92
CA PHE A 548 16.33 2.69 -2.62
C PHE A 548 15.89 4.04 -2.08
N ASP A 549 15.92 4.21 -0.76
CA ASP A 549 15.45 5.42 -0.13
C ASP A 549 16.24 5.77 1.13
N VAL A 550 16.20 7.06 1.50
CA VAL A 550 16.92 7.63 2.63
C VAL A 550 16.09 8.70 3.32
N THR A 551 16.15 8.75 4.65
CA THR A 551 15.59 9.82 5.47
C THR A 551 16.62 10.34 6.47
N VAL A 552 16.38 11.50 7.08
CA VAL A 552 17.31 12.14 8.04
C VAL A 552 16.58 12.59 9.30
N ASP A 553 17.14 12.27 10.47
CA ASP A 553 16.62 12.76 11.75
C ASP A 553 17.18 14.14 12.13
N SER A 554 16.64 14.73 13.20
CA SER A 554 17.06 16.05 13.69
C SER A 554 18.50 16.11 14.21
N ALA A 555 19.12 14.96 14.49
CA ALA A 555 20.53 14.85 14.85
C ALA A 555 21.44 14.66 13.61
N GLY A 556 20.87 14.58 12.41
CA GLY A 556 21.58 14.38 11.15
C GLY A 556 21.97 12.92 10.87
N ASN A 557 21.43 11.95 11.61
CA ASN A 557 21.61 10.55 11.22
C ASN A 557 20.69 10.23 10.04
N LEU A 558 21.22 9.50 9.08
CA LEU A 558 20.45 8.99 7.96
C LEU A 558 19.97 7.57 8.26
N TYR A 559 18.80 7.23 7.75
CA TYR A 559 18.29 5.86 7.71
C TYR A 559 18.02 5.49 6.26
N VAL A 560 18.52 4.35 5.82
CA VAL A 560 18.53 3.94 4.41
C VAL A 560 17.84 2.59 4.27
N CYS A 561 16.90 2.50 3.32
CA CYS A 561 16.39 1.23 2.83
C CYS A 561 17.44 0.61 1.91
N ASP A 562 18.18 -0.37 2.43
CA ASP A 562 19.11 -1.18 1.64
C ASP A 562 18.33 -2.34 1.01
N HIS A 563 17.54 -1.96 0.01
CA HIS A 563 16.44 -2.75 -0.54
C HIS A 563 16.86 -4.14 -1.00
N GLY A 564 17.96 -4.26 -1.74
CA GLY A 564 18.47 -5.56 -2.19
C GLY A 564 19.06 -6.42 -1.07
N ASN A 565 19.48 -5.81 0.05
CA ASN A 565 19.93 -6.52 1.25
C ASN A 565 18.83 -6.72 2.30
N HIS A 566 17.56 -6.40 2.01
CA HIS A 566 16.45 -6.67 2.94
C HIS A 566 16.64 -6.06 4.34
N ALA A 567 17.25 -4.88 4.42
CA ALA A 567 17.67 -4.29 5.69
C ALA A 567 17.50 -2.77 5.73
N ILE A 568 17.43 -2.24 6.94
CA ILE A 568 17.43 -0.81 7.25
C ILE A 568 18.78 -0.46 7.87
N ARG A 569 19.52 0.44 7.21
CA ARG A 569 20.85 0.86 7.62
C ARG A 569 20.78 2.24 8.27
N LYS A 570 21.61 2.50 9.26
CA LYS A 570 21.79 3.81 9.89
C LYS A 570 23.15 4.36 9.50
N ILE A 571 23.22 5.65 9.17
CA ILE A 571 24.46 6.36 8.86
C ILE A 571 24.57 7.58 9.77
N THR A 572 25.66 7.72 10.51
CA THR A 572 25.90 8.93 11.31
C THR A 572 26.39 10.08 10.43
N PRO A 573 26.37 11.35 10.90
CA PRO A 573 26.98 12.47 10.17
C PRO A 573 28.46 12.26 9.79
N ALA A 574 29.18 11.42 10.53
CA ALA A 574 30.57 11.04 10.26
C ALA A 574 30.72 9.93 9.20
N GLY A 575 29.61 9.44 8.63
CA GLY A 575 29.59 8.40 7.60
C GLY A 575 29.71 6.97 8.15
N VAL A 576 29.53 6.74 9.45
CA VAL A 576 29.56 5.39 10.04
C VAL A 576 28.26 4.67 9.73
N VAL A 577 28.31 3.58 8.97
CA VAL A 577 27.16 2.76 8.58
C VAL A 577 27.02 1.56 9.50
N THR A 578 25.83 1.38 10.09
CA THR A 578 25.46 0.20 10.89
C THR A 578 24.11 -0.36 10.46
N THR A 579 23.85 -1.64 10.71
CA THR A 579 22.53 -2.25 10.50
C THR A 579 21.62 -1.97 11.69
N LEU A 580 20.49 -1.28 11.45
CA LEU A 580 19.48 -1.02 12.48
C LEU A 580 18.54 -2.22 12.65
N ALA A 581 18.07 -2.78 11.53
CA ALA A 581 17.20 -3.95 11.50
C ALA A 581 17.30 -4.69 10.15
N GLY A 582 16.98 -5.99 10.15
CA GLY A 582 17.03 -6.86 8.97
C GLY A 582 18.24 -7.80 8.98
N SER A 583 18.02 -9.06 8.59
CA SER A 583 19.03 -10.11 8.62
C SER A 583 19.94 -10.20 7.40
N GLY A 584 19.69 -9.41 6.35
CA GLY A 584 20.28 -9.63 5.02
C GLY A 584 19.47 -10.58 4.13
N LEU A 585 18.47 -11.27 4.69
CA LEU A 585 17.66 -12.27 3.99
C LEU A 585 16.20 -11.82 3.83
N ALA A 586 15.61 -12.18 2.70
CA ALA A 586 14.20 -11.94 2.42
C ALA A 586 13.29 -12.67 3.42
N GLY A 587 12.41 -11.94 4.09
CA GLY A 587 11.42 -12.47 5.02
C GLY A 587 10.42 -11.40 5.44
N ASN A 588 9.55 -11.71 6.41
CA ASN A 588 8.51 -10.79 6.89
C ASN A 588 8.36 -10.79 8.42
N ALA A 589 9.26 -11.43 9.16
CA ALA A 589 9.17 -11.58 10.60
C ALA A 589 9.40 -10.24 11.34
N ASP A 590 8.50 -9.90 12.26
CA ASP A 590 8.77 -8.90 13.30
C ASP A 590 9.82 -9.43 14.28
N GLY A 591 10.51 -8.54 14.99
CA GLY A 591 11.60 -8.89 15.89
C GLY A 591 12.56 -7.73 16.14
N THR A 592 13.68 -8.00 16.80
CA THR A 592 14.67 -6.95 17.13
C THR A 592 15.94 -7.13 16.31
N GLY A 593 16.42 -6.06 15.68
CA GLY A 593 17.66 -6.04 14.91
C GLY A 593 17.64 -7.05 13.77
N THR A 594 18.61 -7.97 13.76
CA THR A 594 18.75 -9.01 12.73
C THR A 594 17.75 -10.17 12.88
N ALA A 595 16.99 -10.25 13.97
CA ALA A 595 15.91 -11.22 14.09
C ALA A 595 14.68 -10.83 13.24
N ALA A 596 14.50 -9.53 12.98
CA ALA A 596 13.49 -9.06 12.04
C ALA A 596 13.95 -9.30 10.58
N THR A 597 13.00 -9.51 9.69
CA THR A 597 13.26 -9.72 8.26
C THR A 597 12.31 -8.90 7.40
N PHE A 598 12.85 -8.33 6.32
CA PHE A 598 12.13 -7.54 5.33
C PHE A 598 12.18 -8.21 3.96
N ARG A 599 11.36 -7.77 3.02
CA ARG A 599 11.40 -8.22 1.62
C ARG A 599 11.37 -7.00 0.71
N PHE A 600 12.56 -6.65 0.18
CA PHE A 600 12.73 -5.51 -0.72
C PHE A 600 12.09 -4.22 -0.17
N PRO A 601 12.46 -3.77 1.06
CA PRO A 601 11.93 -2.54 1.62
C PRO A 601 12.37 -1.35 0.76
N SER A 602 11.47 -0.43 0.39
CA SER A 602 11.82 0.63 -0.56
C SER A 602 11.57 2.07 -0.15
N GLY A 603 10.89 2.31 0.97
CA GLY A 603 10.65 3.67 1.47
C GLY A 603 10.88 3.77 2.97
N VAL A 604 11.38 4.91 3.43
CA VAL A 604 11.73 5.13 4.83
C VAL A 604 11.44 6.56 5.29
N ALA A 605 10.86 6.69 6.47
CA ALA A 605 10.70 7.98 7.15
C ALA A 605 11.07 7.85 8.62
N VAL A 606 11.49 8.95 9.24
CA VAL A 606 11.77 9.01 10.68
C VAL A 606 10.91 10.08 11.33
N ASP A 607 10.23 9.72 12.41
CA ASP A 607 9.39 10.67 13.15
C ASP A 607 10.17 11.43 14.23
N ALA A 608 9.51 12.39 14.88
CA ALA A 608 10.11 13.24 15.91
C ALA A 608 10.58 12.46 17.16
N THR A 609 10.10 11.23 17.37
CA THR A 609 10.54 10.34 18.46
C THR A 609 11.81 9.55 18.11
N GLY A 610 12.22 9.57 16.84
CA GLY A 610 13.30 8.76 16.30
C GLY A 610 12.87 7.35 15.89
N THR A 611 11.56 7.09 15.77
CA THR A 611 11.05 5.83 15.23
C THR A 611 11.07 5.90 13.70
N VAL A 612 11.60 4.85 13.08
CA VAL A 612 11.77 4.74 11.64
C VAL A 612 10.63 3.91 11.06
N HIS A 613 9.84 4.48 10.16
CA HIS A 613 8.75 3.83 9.45
C HIS A 613 9.21 3.38 8.07
N VAL A 614 8.80 2.19 7.65
CA VAL A 614 9.34 1.51 6.48
C VAL A 614 8.20 0.95 5.63
N ALA A 615 8.25 1.22 4.33
CA ALA A 615 7.46 0.48 3.35
C ALA A 615 8.17 -0.82 2.99
N ASP A 616 7.69 -1.95 3.54
CA ASP A 616 8.20 -3.30 3.28
C ASP A 616 7.48 -3.86 2.05
N THR A 617 7.93 -3.38 0.89
CA THR A 617 7.16 -3.29 -0.36
C THR A 617 6.66 -4.63 -0.89
N ASP A 618 7.54 -5.64 -1.00
CA ASP A 618 7.13 -6.94 -1.54
C ASP A 618 6.34 -7.76 -0.52
N ASN A 619 6.43 -7.41 0.76
CA ASN A 619 5.55 -7.94 1.80
C ASN A 619 4.20 -7.22 1.86
N GLN A 620 3.97 -6.11 1.15
CA GLN A 620 2.70 -5.38 1.16
C GLN A 620 2.35 -4.80 2.55
N THR A 621 3.35 -4.48 3.36
CA THR A 621 3.18 -4.04 4.75
C THR A 621 3.94 -2.75 5.06
N ILE A 622 3.46 -2.01 6.05
CA ILE A 622 4.17 -0.89 6.67
C ILE A 622 4.69 -1.35 8.04
N ARG A 623 5.95 -1.05 8.31
CA ARG A 623 6.68 -1.48 9.51
C ARG A 623 7.20 -0.27 10.27
N SER A 624 7.24 -0.34 11.59
CA SER A 624 7.92 0.66 12.43
C SER A 624 9.11 0.02 13.13
N VAL A 625 10.22 0.74 13.20
CA VAL A 625 11.50 0.31 13.77
C VAL A 625 11.93 1.33 14.80
N THR A 626 11.95 0.95 16.07
CA THR A 626 12.40 1.85 17.14
C THR A 626 13.91 2.09 17.06
N ALA A 627 14.42 3.09 17.79
CA ALA A 627 15.87 3.33 17.91
C ALA A 627 16.64 2.12 18.49
N ALA A 628 15.97 1.22 19.21
CA ALA A 628 16.52 -0.04 19.70
C ALA A 628 16.47 -1.19 18.67
N GLY A 629 15.97 -0.94 17.47
CA GLY A 629 15.85 -1.91 16.38
C GLY A 629 14.64 -2.84 16.49
N VAL A 630 13.65 -2.55 17.36
CA VAL A 630 12.43 -3.35 17.47
C VAL A 630 11.52 -3.05 16.29
N VAL A 631 11.22 -4.06 15.49
CA VAL A 631 10.37 -4.01 14.29
C VAL A 631 8.98 -4.54 14.61
N THR A 632 7.96 -3.75 14.26
CA THR A 632 6.54 -4.10 14.41
C THR A 632 5.78 -3.81 13.11
N THR A 633 4.90 -4.71 12.70
CA THR A 633 3.97 -4.48 11.59
C THR A 633 2.82 -3.57 12.02
N VAL A 634 2.66 -2.43 11.35
CA VAL A 634 1.67 -1.39 11.69
C VAL A 634 0.59 -1.16 10.62
N GLY A 635 0.73 -1.80 9.46
CA GLY A 635 -0.24 -1.74 8.37
C GLY A 635 -0.05 -2.86 7.36
N GLY A 636 -1.14 -3.32 6.76
CA GLY A 636 -1.10 -4.34 5.70
C GLY A 636 -0.99 -5.77 6.23
N ALA A 637 -1.17 -6.74 5.33
CA ALA A 637 -0.98 -8.16 5.65
C ALA A 637 0.06 -8.75 4.70
N ALA A 638 1.02 -9.47 5.27
CA ALA A 638 2.18 -9.98 4.54
C ALA A 638 1.76 -10.76 3.29
N ARG A 639 2.27 -10.32 2.13
CA ARG A 639 2.05 -10.91 0.80
C ARG A 639 0.58 -10.96 0.36
N SER A 640 -0.30 -10.20 1.01
CA SER A 640 -1.70 -10.04 0.63
C SER A 640 -1.87 -8.68 -0.03
N VAL A 641 -1.97 -8.69 -1.35
CA VAL A 641 -2.24 -7.48 -2.14
C VAL A 641 -3.70 -7.05 -1.99
N GLY A 642 -3.96 -5.75 -2.11
CA GLY A 642 -5.30 -5.19 -2.17
C GLY A 642 -5.31 -3.72 -1.79
N SER A 643 -6.49 -3.14 -1.66
CA SER A 643 -6.66 -1.71 -1.36
C SER A 643 -7.59 -1.43 -0.17
N THR A 644 -7.92 -2.46 0.60
CA THR A 644 -8.87 -2.37 1.72
C THR A 644 -8.36 -1.41 2.79
N ASP A 645 -9.20 -0.45 3.17
CA ASP A 645 -8.98 0.42 4.33
C ASP A 645 -9.27 -0.35 5.64
N GLY A 646 -8.69 0.05 6.77
CA GLY A 646 -8.89 -0.64 8.04
C GLY A 646 -7.77 -0.43 9.06
N VAL A 647 -7.92 -1.04 10.23
CA VAL A 647 -6.97 -0.90 11.35
C VAL A 647 -5.82 -1.89 11.22
N GLY A 648 -4.57 -1.40 11.33
CA GLY A 648 -3.37 -2.23 11.38
C GLY A 648 -3.31 -3.25 10.24
N THR A 649 -3.20 -4.54 10.59
CA THR A 649 -3.08 -5.64 9.62
C THR A 649 -4.38 -6.02 8.90
N ALA A 650 -5.51 -5.38 9.24
CA ALA A 650 -6.76 -5.52 8.49
C ALA A 650 -6.76 -4.71 7.18
N SER A 651 -5.91 -3.69 7.06
CA SER A 651 -5.74 -2.95 5.81
C SER A 651 -4.98 -3.75 4.74
N ARG A 652 -5.06 -3.34 3.49
CA ARG A 652 -4.32 -3.94 2.36
C ARG A 652 -3.68 -2.86 1.49
N PHE A 653 -2.47 -3.15 1.02
CA PHE A 653 -1.70 -2.34 0.08
C PHE A 653 -1.34 -3.17 -1.15
N PHE A 654 -0.95 -2.50 -2.23
CA PHE A 654 -0.37 -3.14 -3.40
C PHE A 654 0.83 -2.31 -3.89
N ASN A 655 2.02 -2.85 -3.62
CA ASN A 655 3.31 -2.25 -3.87
C ASN A 655 3.44 -0.91 -3.13
N PRO A 656 3.33 -0.87 -1.78
CA PRO A 656 3.60 0.35 -1.02
C PRO A 656 5.07 0.71 -1.24
N LYS A 657 5.29 1.80 -1.97
CA LYS A 657 6.61 2.14 -2.51
C LYS A 657 7.37 3.09 -1.62
N ASP A 658 6.65 4.00 -0.97
CA ASP A 658 7.24 4.98 -0.09
C ASP A 658 6.33 5.32 1.10
N VAL A 659 6.91 5.84 2.17
CA VAL A 659 6.22 6.28 3.38
C VAL A 659 6.80 7.60 3.89
N THR A 660 5.94 8.51 4.30
CA THR A 660 6.32 9.74 5.02
C THR A 660 5.49 9.91 6.28
N VAL A 661 5.93 10.79 7.18
CA VAL A 661 5.28 11.06 8.47
C VAL A 661 5.07 12.55 8.64
N ASP A 662 3.92 12.96 9.18
CA ASP A 662 3.68 14.36 9.55
C ASP A 662 4.06 14.66 11.02
N THR A 663 3.99 15.92 11.41
CA THR A 663 4.31 16.38 12.78
C THR A 663 3.35 15.84 13.85
N SER A 664 2.19 15.30 13.46
CA SER A 664 1.23 14.65 14.35
C SER A 664 1.45 13.14 14.47
N GLY A 665 2.44 12.59 13.76
CA GLY A 665 2.74 11.17 13.74
C GLY A 665 1.84 10.35 12.80
N ASN A 666 1.04 10.99 11.93
CA ASN A 666 0.30 10.25 10.90
C ASN A 666 1.25 9.83 9.79
N LEU A 667 1.02 8.62 9.28
CA LEU A 667 1.78 8.08 8.15
C LEU A 667 1.04 8.29 6.85
N TYR A 668 1.79 8.54 5.77
CA TYR A 668 1.28 8.62 4.41
C TYR A 668 2.10 7.71 3.52
N VAL A 669 1.42 6.88 2.72
CA VAL A 669 2.06 5.85 1.91
C VAL A 669 1.71 6.06 0.44
N ALA A 670 2.73 6.04 -0.41
CA ALA A 670 2.55 5.91 -1.85
C ALA A 670 2.22 4.45 -2.18
N ASP A 671 0.93 4.13 -2.33
CA ASP A 671 0.42 2.80 -2.61
C ASP A 671 0.37 2.60 -4.13
N ARG A 672 1.57 2.38 -4.68
CA ARG A 672 1.92 2.60 -6.08
C ARG A 672 1.02 1.86 -7.07
N SER A 673 0.85 0.55 -6.90
CA SER A 673 0.03 -0.25 -7.82
C SER A 673 -1.47 -0.08 -7.60
N ASN A 674 -1.88 0.57 -6.51
CA ASN A 674 -3.25 1.01 -6.28
C ASN A 674 -3.48 2.46 -6.75
N PHE A 675 -2.49 3.16 -7.32
CA PHE A 675 -2.63 4.53 -7.82
C PHE A 675 -3.20 5.50 -6.77
N ALA A 676 -2.80 5.31 -5.51
CA ALA A 676 -3.37 6.02 -4.38
C ALA A 676 -2.33 6.43 -3.34
N ILE A 677 -2.64 7.50 -2.60
CA ILE A 677 -1.94 7.85 -1.37
C ILE A 677 -2.82 7.42 -0.20
N ARG A 678 -2.26 6.60 0.69
CA ARG A 678 -2.95 6.07 1.87
C ARG A 678 -2.52 6.85 3.10
N LYS A 679 -3.45 7.11 4.03
CA LYS A 679 -3.19 7.79 5.30
C LYS A 679 -3.44 6.82 6.46
N GLY A 680 -2.41 6.59 7.26
CA GLY A 680 -2.48 5.93 8.56
C GLY A 680 -2.62 6.99 9.65
N THR A 681 -3.79 7.08 10.26
CA THR A 681 -4.02 7.98 11.40
C THR A 681 -3.64 7.23 12.68
N LEU A 682 -2.75 7.82 13.48
CA LEU A 682 -2.34 7.24 14.75
C LEU A 682 -3.52 7.34 15.73
N SER A 683 -4.01 6.19 16.21
CA SER A 683 -5.08 6.16 17.21
C SER A 683 -4.47 6.26 18.60
N THR A 684 -4.69 7.37 19.30
CA THR A 684 -4.28 7.54 20.70
C THR A 684 -5.35 6.93 21.62
N ASN A 685 -4.97 6.12 22.61
CA ASN A 685 -5.92 5.60 23.60
C ASN A 685 -5.97 6.54 24.81
N PRO A 686 -7.02 7.38 24.97
CA PRO A 686 -7.07 8.34 26.07
C PRO A 686 -7.10 7.63 27.43
N ALA A 687 -6.48 8.25 28.43
CA ALA A 687 -6.49 7.75 29.80
C ALA A 687 -7.93 7.57 30.32
N ARG A 688 -8.22 6.43 30.98
CA ARG A 688 -9.51 6.18 31.63
C ARG A 688 -9.43 5.10 32.70
N LEU A 689 -10.47 4.98 33.52
CA LEU A 689 -10.63 3.87 34.47
C LEU A 689 -11.10 2.62 33.69
N ALA A 690 -10.31 1.54 33.74
CA ALA A 690 -10.61 0.31 33.00
C ALA A 690 -11.16 -0.84 33.87
N ASN A 691 -10.87 -0.77 35.17
CA ASN A 691 -11.45 -1.65 36.15
C ASN A 691 -11.69 -0.87 37.42
N ILE A 692 -12.74 -1.27 38.12
CA ILE A 692 -12.90 -0.87 39.50
C ILE A 692 -13.41 -2.04 40.35
N SER A 693 -12.88 -2.14 41.57
CA SER A 693 -13.10 -3.25 42.48
C SER A 693 -13.22 -2.80 43.93
N THR A 694 -13.91 -3.57 44.77
CA THR A 694 -13.87 -3.35 46.23
C THR A 694 -13.93 -4.67 46.98
N ARG A 695 -12.97 -4.86 47.89
CA ARG A 695 -12.91 -5.96 48.85
C ARG A 695 -13.41 -5.48 50.22
N MET A 696 -14.34 -6.22 50.81
CA MET A 696 -14.79 -6.02 52.18
C MET A 696 -15.58 -7.24 52.69
N GLN A 697 -15.99 -7.23 53.97
CA GLN A 697 -16.92 -8.22 54.53
C GLN A 697 -18.33 -8.02 53.93
N VAL A 698 -18.86 -9.08 53.32
CA VAL A 698 -20.25 -9.16 52.85
C VAL A 698 -21.10 -9.68 54.00
N LEU A 699 -22.04 -8.86 54.46
CA LEU A 699 -22.99 -9.18 55.53
C LEU A 699 -24.41 -9.37 54.97
N THR A 700 -25.40 -9.47 55.84
CA THR A 700 -26.80 -9.69 55.47
C THR A 700 -27.65 -8.43 55.66
N GLY A 701 -28.88 -8.44 55.15
CA GLY A 701 -29.83 -7.34 55.33
C GLY A 701 -29.33 -6.02 54.75
N ASN A 702 -29.34 -4.96 55.57
CA ASN A 702 -28.94 -3.62 55.14
C ASN A 702 -27.41 -3.44 54.98
N ASP A 703 -26.63 -4.43 55.43
CA ASP A 703 -25.16 -4.40 55.47
C ASP A 703 -24.50 -5.24 54.35
N VAL A 704 -25.28 -5.69 53.36
CA VAL A 704 -24.74 -6.30 52.13
C VAL A 704 -23.78 -5.35 51.42
N MET A 705 -22.81 -5.92 50.68
CA MET A 705 -21.89 -5.12 49.87
C MET A 705 -22.61 -4.58 48.64
N ILE A 706 -22.54 -3.26 48.43
CA ILE A 706 -23.22 -2.60 47.31
C ILE A 706 -22.20 -1.78 46.53
N GLY A 707 -21.78 -2.29 45.37
CA GLY A 707 -20.92 -1.60 44.43
C GLY A 707 -21.72 -0.84 43.38
N GLY A 708 -21.61 0.47 43.35
CA GLY A 708 -22.15 1.34 42.31
C GLY A 708 -21.10 1.68 41.26
N PHE A 709 -21.51 1.84 40.01
CA PHE A 709 -20.64 2.33 38.93
C PHE A 709 -21.44 3.14 37.91
N ILE A 710 -20.77 4.05 37.20
CA ILE A 710 -21.38 4.90 36.18
C ILE A 710 -20.68 4.70 34.84
N ILE A 711 -21.48 4.44 33.81
CA ILE A 711 -21.04 4.45 32.41
C ILE A 711 -21.31 5.85 31.85
N GLY A 712 -20.24 6.56 31.48
CA GLY A 712 -20.32 7.89 30.87
C GLY A 712 -20.49 7.83 29.35
N GLY A 713 -20.48 9.00 28.70
CA GLY A 713 -20.55 9.11 27.24
C GLY A 713 -21.96 8.94 26.66
N THR A 714 -22.04 8.67 25.35
CA THR A 714 -23.29 8.58 24.59
C THR A 714 -23.58 7.17 24.03
N GLN A 715 -22.62 6.25 24.10
CA GLN A 715 -22.72 4.90 23.56
C GLN A 715 -22.83 3.86 24.68
N SER A 716 -23.50 2.75 24.40
CA SER A 716 -23.54 1.60 25.33
C SER A 716 -22.17 0.94 25.45
N LYS A 717 -21.89 0.36 26.62
CA LYS A 717 -20.63 -0.32 26.93
C LYS A 717 -20.89 -1.75 27.38
N THR A 718 -20.06 -2.67 26.90
CA THR A 718 -20.03 -4.05 27.36
C THR A 718 -19.11 -4.19 28.56
N VAL A 719 -19.65 -4.73 29.66
CA VAL A 719 -18.94 -4.92 30.92
C VAL A 719 -19.04 -6.35 31.41
N VAL A 720 -18.05 -6.77 32.20
CA VAL A 720 -18.16 -7.91 33.10
C VAL A 720 -18.23 -7.39 34.53
N VAL A 721 -19.37 -7.65 35.19
CA VAL A 721 -19.52 -7.46 36.63
C VAL A 721 -19.35 -8.81 37.30
N ARG A 722 -18.47 -8.95 38.28
CA ARG A 722 -18.25 -10.23 38.98
C ARG A 722 -18.17 -10.07 40.49
N ALA A 723 -18.57 -11.12 41.20
CA ALA A 723 -18.43 -11.25 42.64
C ALA A 723 -17.59 -12.48 42.98
N ARG A 724 -16.49 -12.27 43.70
CA ARG A 724 -15.54 -13.32 44.09
C ARG A 724 -15.57 -13.58 45.58
N GLY A 725 -15.37 -14.85 45.94
CA GLY A 725 -15.39 -15.34 47.31
C GLY A 725 -14.42 -16.51 47.45
N PRO A 726 -14.77 -17.74 47.02
CA PRO A 726 -13.92 -18.92 47.20
C PRO A 726 -12.50 -18.79 46.64
N SER A 727 -12.32 -18.08 45.52
CA SER A 727 -10.96 -17.89 44.94
C SER A 727 -10.07 -16.99 45.80
N LEU A 728 -10.62 -16.22 46.73
CA LEU A 728 -9.86 -15.36 47.64
C LEU A 728 -9.09 -16.17 48.69
N THR A 729 -9.57 -17.36 49.05
CA THR A 729 -8.83 -18.27 49.94
C THR A 729 -7.49 -18.69 49.33
N ALA A 730 -7.46 -18.96 48.02
CA ALA A 730 -6.21 -19.24 47.31
C ALA A 730 -5.27 -18.02 47.24
N ALA A 731 -5.82 -16.80 47.34
CA ALA A 731 -5.07 -15.55 47.45
C ALA A 731 -4.66 -15.19 48.89
N GLY A 732 -4.82 -16.12 49.84
CA GLY A 732 -4.43 -15.94 51.25
C GLY A 732 -5.40 -15.08 52.07
N VAL A 733 -6.63 -14.86 51.59
CA VAL A 733 -7.66 -14.12 52.33
C VAL A 733 -8.45 -15.08 53.22
N PRO A 734 -8.35 -14.98 54.56
CA PRO A 734 -9.13 -15.81 55.45
C PRO A 734 -10.61 -15.39 55.45
N GLY A 735 -11.50 -16.33 55.76
CA GLY A 735 -12.93 -16.06 55.94
C GLY A 735 -13.65 -15.59 54.67
N ALA A 736 -13.23 -16.08 53.50
CA ALA A 736 -13.84 -15.70 52.23
C ALA A 736 -15.31 -16.17 52.14
N LEU A 737 -16.13 -15.38 51.45
CA LEU A 737 -17.54 -15.69 51.21
C LEU A 737 -17.65 -17.00 50.41
N ALA A 738 -18.32 -18.01 50.98
CA ALA A 738 -18.28 -19.36 50.44
C ALA A 738 -19.03 -19.54 49.11
N ASN A 739 -20.06 -18.73 48.85
CA ASN A 739 -20.83 -18.77 47.61
C ASN A 739 -21.48 -17.39 47.36
N PRO A 740 -20.81 -16.48 46.63
CA PRO A 740 -21.32 -15.15 46.30
C PRO A 740 -22.46 -15.17 45.27
N VAL A 741 -23.52 -14.42 45.55
CA VAL A 741 -24.60 -14.08 44.61
C VAL A 741 -24.46 -12.61 44.22
N LEU A 742 -24.49 -12.34 42.92
CA LEU A 742 -24.41 -11.01 42.32
C LEU A 742 -25.75 -10.62 41.70
N LEU A 743 -26.29 -9.47 42.10
CA LEU A 743 -27.49 -8.87 41.52
C LEU A 743 -27.15 -7.51 40.92
N LEU A 744 -27.49 -7.29 39.65
CA LEU A 744 -27.24 -6.05 38.92
C LEU A 744 -28.55 -5.28 38.71
N TYR A 745 -28.55 -3.97 38.97
CA TYR A 745 -29.69 -3.07 38.89
C TYR A 745 -29.38 -1.78 38.11
N SER A 746 -30.42 -1.21 37.51
CA SER A 746 -30.47 0.20 37.08
C SER A 746 -31.57 0.91 37.87
N GLY A 747 -31.18 1.81 38.78
CA GLY A 747 -32.11 2.35 39.77
C GLY A 747 -32.74 1.24 40.62
N ALA A 748 -34.07 1.15 40.64
CA ALA A 748 -34.80 0.08 41.34
C ALA A 748 -35.08 -1.16 40.46
N THR A 749 -34.71 -1.12 39.17
CA THR A 749 -35.02 -2.19 38.21
C THR A 749 -33.92 -3.25 38.18
N PRO A 750 -34.21 -4.54 38.49
CA PRO A 750 -33.24 -5.62 38.34
C PRO A 750 -32.95 -5.87 36.86
N LEU A 751 -31.67 -6.02 36.52
CA LEU A 751 -31.20 -6.29 35.16
C LEU A 751 -30.75 -7.73 34.99
N ALA A 752 -29.97 -8.24 35.94
CA ALA A 752 -29.41 -9.60 35.88
C ALA A 752 -29.05 -10.11 37.28
N THR A 753 -29.02 -11.43 37.45
CA THR A 753 -28.55 -12.11 38.66
C THR A 753 -27.71 -13.31 38.28
N ASN A 754 -26.69 -13.61 39.07
CA ASN A 754 -25.85 -14.80 38.90
C ASN A 754 -25.23 -15.21 40.24
N ASP A 755 -25.10 -16.50 40.50
CA ASP A 755 -24.43 -17.10 41.66
C ASP A 755 -23.34 -18.11 41.26
N ASN A 756 -23.49 -18.76 40.10
CA ASN A 756 -22.44 -19.55 39.45
C ASN A 756 -22.27 -19.10 37.99
N TRP A 757 -21.10 -18.58 37.63
CA TRP A 757 -20.89 -18.01 36.29
C TRP A 757 -20.90 -19.06 35.17
N GLN A 758 -20.50 -20.30 35.47
CA GLN A 758 -20.45 -21.38 34.48
C GLN A 758 -21.84 -21.88 34.07
N ASP A 759 -22.83 -21.70 34.94
CA ASP A 759 -24.20 -22.14 34.72
C ASP A 759 -25.01 -21.11 33.90
N ALA A 760 -24.43 -19.92 33.66
CA ALA A 760 -25.08 -18.84 32.92
C ALA A 760 -25.06 -19.06 31.40
N THR A 761 -26.11 -18.60 30.70
CA THR A 761 -26.19 -18.68 29.23
C THR A 761 -25.09 -17.89 28.51
N ASN A 762 -24.47 -16.91 29.18
CA ASN A 762 -23.36 -16.11 28.68
C ASN A 762 -21.98 -16.59 29.20
N ALA A 763 -21.86 -17.78 29.78
CA ALA A 763 -20.58 -18.30 30.31
C ALA A 763 -19.45 -18.29 29.27
N ALA A 764 -19.74 -18.60 28.00
CA ALA A 764 -18.76 -18.53 26.91
C ALA A 764 -18.25 -17.10 26.66
N ALA A 765 -19.13 -16.10 26.74
CA ALA A 765 -18.75 -14.69 26.60
C ALA A 765 -17.94 -14.19 27.81
N VAL A 766 -18.34 -14.61 29.02
CA VAL A 766 -17.55 -14.36 30.25
C VAL A 766 -16.15 -14.96 30.12
N GLN A 767 -16.02 -16.19 29.62
CA GLN A 767 -14.72 -16.83 29.36
C GLN A 767 -13.90 -16.10 28.28
N ALA A 768 -14.53 -15.73 27.15
CA ALA A 768 -13.87 -15.04 26.05
C ALA A 768 -13.39 -13.62 26.42
N SER A 769 -14.06 -12.96 27.38
CA SER A 769 -13.65 -11.64 27.87
C SER A 769 -12.30 -11.64 28.61
N GLY A 770 -11.81 -12.80 29.04
CA GLY A 770 -10.62 -12.92 29.90
C GLY A 770 -10.85 -12.61 31.38
N PHE A 771 -12.07 -12.24 31.79
CA PHE A 771 -12.42 -11.87 33.17
C PHE A 771 -13.22 -12.93 33.94
N ALA A 772 -13.34 -14.16 33.41
CA ALA A 772 -14.01 -15.25 34.09
C ALA A 772 -13.41 -15.52 35.49
N PRO A 773 -14.24 -15.69 36.54
CA PRO A 773 -13.78 -16.16 37.83
C PRO A 773 -13.11 -17.53 37.74
N SER A 774 -12.09 -17.77 38.57
CA SER A 774 -11.35 -19.05 38.57
C SER A 774 -12.11 -20.18 39.28
N ASN A 775 -13.10 -19.85 40.12
CA ASN A 775 -13.93 -20.84 40.81
C ASN A 775 -15.35 -20.85 40.22
N ALA A 776 -15.94 -22.03 40.09
CA ALA A 776 -17.28 -22.20 39.51
C ALA A 776 -18.41 -21.64 40.39
N LEU A 777 -18.21 -21.60 41.72
CA LEU A 777 -19.16 -21.05 42.70
C LEU A 777 -19.10 -19.51 42.80
N GLU A 778 -18.45 -18.85 41.86
CA GLU A 778 -18.36 -17.39 41.83
C GLU A 778 -19.30 -16.83 40.77
N ALA A 779 -19.80 -15.62 41.00
CA ALA A 779 -20.77 -15.00 40.11
C ALA A 779 -20.09 -14.08 39.09
N ALA A 780 -20.56 -14.11 37.84
CA ALA A 780 -20.20 -13.12 36.82
C ALA A 780 -21.36 -12.87 35.84
N ILE A 781 -21.51 -11.61 35.45
CA ILE A 781 -22.51 -11.11 34.52
C ILE A 781 -21.77 -10.37 33.40
N HIS A 782 -21.83 -10.91 32.18
CA HIS A 782 -21.39 -10.23 30.96
C HIS A 782 -22.60 -9.58 30.27
N THR A 783 -22.63 -8.25 30.18
CA THR A 783 -23.79 -7.50 29.65
C THR A 783 -23.40 -6.17 29.01
N THR A 784 -24.24 -5.66 28.12
CA THR A 784 -24.09 -4.34 27.47
C THR A 784 -25.08 -3.36 28.09
N LEU A 785 -24.58 -2.24 28.58
CA LEU A 785 -25.32 -1.26 29.38
C LEU A 785 -25.23 0.12 28.72
N ALA A 786 -26.35 0.85 28.68
CA ALA A 786 -26.38 2.24 28.21
C ALA A 786 -25.66 3.20 29.19
N PRO A 787 -25.30 4.43 28.79
CA PRO A 787 -24.82 5.43 29.73
C PRO A 787 -25.81 5.64 30.89
N GLY A 788 -25.31 5.59 32.12
CA GLY A 788 -26.16 5.60 33.32
C GLY A 788 -25.47 5.06 34.58
N ALA A 789 -26.17 5.15 35.70
CA ALA A 789 -25.72 4.66 37.01
C ALA A 789 -26.31 3.27 37.32
N TYR A 790 -25.45 2.35 37.74
CA TYR A 790 -25.79 0.96 37.99
C TYR A 790 -25.34 0.51 39.38
N THR A 791 -26.04 -0.48 39.92
CA THR A 791 -25.79 -1.02 41.25
C THR A 791 -25.61 -2.53 41.19
N ALA A 792 -24.47 -3.01 41.68
CA ALA A 792 -24.14 -4.41 41.88
C ALA A 792 -24.21 -4.74 43.38
N ILE A 793 -25.16 -5.59 43.75
CA ILE A 793 -25.35 -6.07 45.13
C ILE A 793 -24.73 -7.45 45.25
N VAL A 794 -23.83 -7.63 46.21
CA VAL A 794 -23.23 -8.94 46.52
C VAL A 794 -23.78 -9.45 47.84
N THR A 795 -24.30 -10.67 47.82
CA THR A 795 -24.80 -11.41 48.99
C THR A 795 -24.23 -12.82 49.01
N GLY A 796 -24.41 -13.57 50.11
CA GLY A 796 -24.12 -15.01 50.14
C GLY A 796 -25.37 -15.86 49.97
N THR A 797 -25.27 -17.02 49.31
CA THR A 797 -26.38 -17.97 49.24
C THR A 797 -26.88 -18.34 50.64
N ALA A 798 -28.20 -18.40 50.84
CA ALA A 798 -28.84 -18.68 52.13
C ALA A 798 -28.39 -17.75 53.28
N GLY A 799 -27.99 -16.51 52.98
CA GLY A 799 -27.56 -15.54 53.99
C GLY A 799 -26.13 -15.73 54.50
N GLY A 800 -25.28 -16.44 53.74
CA GLY A 800 -23.86 -16.57 54.05
C GLY A 800 -23.14 -15.23 54.12
N THR A 801 -22.17 -15.13 55.02
CA THR A 801 -21.31 -13.95 55.20
C THR A 801 -19.84 -14.32 55.03
N GLY A 802 -19.00 -13.32 54.73
CA GLY A 802 -17.56 -13.50 54.56
C GLY A 802 -16.93 -12.43 53.68
N VAL A 803 -15.62 -12.48 53.51
CA VAL A 803 -14.90 -11.54 52.64
C VAL A 803 -15.25 -11.80 51.19
N GLY A 804 -15.77 -10.78 50.50
CA GLY A 804 -16.04 -10.82 49.06
C GLY A 804 -15.33 -9.69 48.32
N ILE A 805 -15.28 -9.79 47.00
CA ILE A 805 -14.90 -8.70 46.11
C ILE A 805 -15.97 -8.51 45.04
N VAL A 806 -16.45 -7.28 44.85
CA VAL A 806 -17.21 -6.87 43.67
C VAL A 806 -16.27 -6.18 42.69
N GLU A 807 -16.32 -6.54 41.40
CA GLU A 807 -15.46 -5.97 40.35
C GLU A 807 -16.26 -5.67 39.10
N VAL A 808 -15.92 -4.59 38.41
CA VAL A 808 -16.47 -4.20 37.10
C VAL A 808 -15.29 -4.00 36.14
N PHE A 809 -15.32 -4.70 35.01
CA PHE A 809 -14.33 -4.59 33.94
C PHE A 809 -14.99 -4.09 32.66
N GLU A 810 -14.33 -3.17 31.97
CA GLU A 810 -14.67 -2.88 30.58
C GLU A 810 -14.22 -4.04 29.67
N VAL A 811 -15.06 -4.44 28.72
CA VAL A 811 -14.74 -5.48 27.72
C VAL A 811 -14.47 -4.86 26.34
N ASP A 812 -15.24 -3.84 25.97
CA ASP A 812 -15.09 -3.10 24.72
C ASP A 812 -14.51 -1.68 24.95
N LEU A 813 -13.88 -1.13 23.92
CA LEU A 813 -13.23 0.20 23.94
C LEU A 813 -13.96 1.26 23.09
N PRO A 814 -15.31 1.45 23.18
CA PRO A 814 -15.96 2.64 22.63
C PRO A 814 -15.63 3.87 23.49
N ASP A 815 -15.85 5.09 22.95
CA ASP A 815 -15.60 6.39 23.60
C ASP A 815 -16.42 6.67 24.89
N ALA A 816 -17.11 5.67 25.44
CA ALA A 816 -17.76 5.73 26.75
C ALA A 816 -16.77 5.22 27.80
N PRO A 817 -16.31 5.98 28.81
CA PRO A 817 -15.50 5.43 29.90
C PRO A 817 -16.35 5.07 31.14
N LEU A 818 -15.86 4.15 31.97
CA LEU A 818 -16.24 4.12 33.39
C LEU A 818 -15.75 5.42 34.04
N ILE A 819 -16.68 6.22 34.56
CA ILE A 819 -16.35 7.52 35.18
C ILE A 819 -16.34 7.47 36.70
N ASN A 820 -16.91 6.42 37.31
CA ASN A 820 -16.99 6.27 38.76
C ASN A 820 -17.08 4.81 39.25
N ILE A 821 -16.53 4.54 40.45
CA ILE A 821 -17.05 3.53 41.39
C ILE A 821 -17.54 4.20 42.68
N SER A 822 -18.52 3.57 43.32
CA SER A 822 -18.93 3.87 44.68
C SER A 822 -19.30 2.59 45.42
N THR A 823 -18.49 2.10 46.35
CA THR A 823 -18.89 0.91 47.15
C THR A 823 -19.31 1.30 48.55
N ARG A 824 -20.55 0.95 48.92
CA ARG A 824 -21.08 1.09 50.29
C ARG A 824 -21.00 -0.23 51.04
N GLY A 825 -20.58 -0.16 52.30
CA GLY A 825 -20.75 -1.23 53.26
C GLY A 825 -20.06 -0.96 54.60
N GLN A 826 -20.05 -1.96 55.49
CA GLN A 826 -19.40 -1.87 56.79
C GLN A 826 -17.87 -1.80 56.69
N VAL A 827 -17.29 -0.67 57.11
CA VAL A 827 -15.85 -0.49 57.29
C VAL A 827 -15.49 -1.03 58.67
N LEU A 828 -14.71 -2.11 58.71
CA LEU A 828 -14.24 -2.73 59.94
C LEU A 828 -12.77 -2.38 60.22
N THR A 829 -12.14 -3.09 61.16
CA THR A 829 -10.75 -2.87 61.56
C THR A 829 -9.84 -4.01 61.12
N GLY A 830 -8.52 -3.82 61.23
CA GLY A 830 -7.55 -4.87 60.94
C GLY A 830 -7.60 -5.34 59.49
N ASN A 831 -7.80 -6.64 59.28
CA ASN A 831 -7.80 -7.27 57.95
C ASN A 831 -9.12 -7.09 57.18
N ASP A 832 -10.14 -6.56 57.84
CA ASP A 832 -11.51 -6.41 57.35
C ASP A 832 -11.88 -4.95 57.01
N VAL A 833 -10.88 -4.07 56.91
CA VAL A 833 -11.06 -2.72 56.37
C VAL A 833 -11.59 -2.77 54.93
N MET A 834 -12.25 -1.70 54.49
CA MET A 834 -12.72 -1.57 53.11
C MET A 834 -11.55 -1.20 52.20
N ILE A 835 -11.37 -1.96 51.12
CA ILE A 835 -10.27 -1.76 50.17
C ILE A 835 -10.86 -1.62 48.77
N GLY A 836 -10.85 -0.41 48.21
CA GLY A 836 -11.18 -0.17 46.81
C GLY A 836 -9.94 -0.27 45.93
N GLY A 837 -10.04 -0.96 44.79
CA GLY A 837 -8.98 -1.03 43.78
C GLY A 837 -9.46 -0.43 42.46
N PHE A 838 -8.57 0.20 41.70
CA PHE A 838 -8.88 0.72 40.36
C PHE A 838 -7.67 0.65 39.44
N ILE A 839 -7.92 0.52 38.13
CA ILE A 839 -6.89 0.49 37.09
C ILE A 839 -7.08 1.68 36.15
N ILE A 840 -6.02 2.43 35.92
CA ILE A 840 -5.94 3.43 34.84
C ILE A 840 -5.31 2.77 33.62
N GLN A 841 -6.00 2.83 32.47
CA GLN A 841 -5.49 2.43 31.16
C GLN A 841 -5.40 3.65 30.24
N GLY A 842 -4.74 3.48 29.09
CA GLY A 842 -4.49 4.53 28.10
C GLY A 842 -3.01 4.89 28.03
N ASP A 843 -2.68 5.80 27.11
CA ASP A 843 -1.29 6.17 26.81
C ASP A 843 -0.85 7.43 27.59
N THR A 844 -1.75 8.07 28.33
CA THR A 844 -1.51 9.30 29.09
C THR A 844 -1.90 9.15 30.58
N PRO A 845 -1.38 10.00 31.49
CA PRO A 845 -1.84 10.04 32.88
C PRO A 845 -3.30 10.51 33.04
N GLN A 846 -3.99 10.03 34.07
CA GLN A 846 -5.37 10.39 34.42
C GLN A 846 -5.42 11.12 35.77
N THR A 847 -6.11 12.26 35.84
CA THR A 847 -6.44 12.90 37.12
C THR A 847 -7.68 12.24 37.73
N VAL A 848 -7.61 11.88 39.01
CA VAL A 848 -8.71 11.26 39.75
C VAL A 848 -8.98 12.00 41.07
N VAL A 849 -10.23 11.93 41.52
CA VAL A 849 -10.64 12.26 42.90
C VAL A 849 -11.07 10.97 43.59
N VAL A 850 -10.35 10.58 44.64
CA VAL A 850 -10.70 9.45 45.50
C VAL A 850 -11.25 10.00 46.80
N ARG A 851 -12.44 9.58 47.24
CA ARG A 851 -13.04 10.05 48.50
C ARG A 851 -13.62 8.91 49.33
N ALA A 852 -13.67 9.12 50.65
CA ALA A 852 -14.37 8.25 51.57
C ALA A 852 -15.39 9.02 52.40
N ARG A 853 -16.64 8.57 52.39
CA ARG A 853 -17.77 9.20 53.07
C ARG A 853 -18.26 8.37 54.25
N GLY A 854 -18.73 9.05 55.28
CA GLY A 854 -19.22 8.47 56.52
C GLY A 854 -20.29 9.36 57.13
N PRO A 855 -19.94 10.47 57.81
CA PRO A 855 -20.93 11.34 58.47
C PRO A 855 -22.07 11.83 57.57
N SER A 856 -21.82 12.08 56.29
CA SER A 856 -22.87 12.51 55.36
C SER A 856 -23.90 11.43 55.03
N LEU A 857 -23.62 10.15 55.31
CA LEU A 857 -24.55 9.04 55.08
C LEU A 857 -25.69 9.04 56.09
N THR A 858 -25.47 9.54 57.30
CA THR A 858 -26.54 9.73 58.31
C THR A 858 -27.62 10.66 57.77
N ALA A 859 -27.25 11.74 57.09
CA ALA A 859 -28.18 12.65 56.43
C ALA A 859 -28.92 12.01 55.24
N ALA A 860 -28.35 10.95 54.65
CA ALA A 860 -28.97 10.13 53.61
C ALA A 860 -29.83 8.97 54.17
N GLY A 861 -30.08 8.94 55.48
CA GLY A 861 -30.91 7.91 56.13
C GLY A 861 -30.20 6.57 56.35
N VAL A 862 -28.88 6.52 56.23
CA VAL A 862 -28.10 5.30 56.48
C VAL A 862 -27.70 5.25 57.96
N PRO A 863 -28.22 4.30 58.76
CA PRO A 863 -27.86 4.19 60.17
C PRO A 863 -26.43 3.67 60.36
N GLY A 864 -25.80 4.03 61.49
CA GLY A 864 -24.50 3.48 61.88
C GLY A 864 -23.33 3.91 60.99
N ALA A 865 -23.38 5.12 60.43
CA ALA A 865 -22.33 5.62 59.55
C ALA A 865 -20.96 5.79 60.26
N LEU A 866 -19.87 5.57 59.51
CA LEU A 866 -18.51 5.72 59.99
C LEU A 866 -18.24 7.18 60.40
N ALA A 867 -17.86 7.42 61.65
CA ALA A 867 -17.83 8.77 62.22
C ALA A 867 -16.72 9.69 61.67
N ASN A 868 -15.59 9.13 61.23
CA ASN A 868 -14.49 9.88 60.63
C ASN A 868 -13.68 8.92 59.71
N PRO A 869 -13.97 8.90 58.39
CA PRO A 869 -13.26 8.07 57.42
C PRO A 869 -11.87 8.60 57.07
N VAL A 870 -10.85 7.76 57.23
CA VAL A 870 -9.47 7.98 56.80
C VAL A 870 -9.21 7.22 55.49
N LEU A 871 -8.69 7.93 54.49
CA LEU A 871 -8.36 7.39 53.17
C LEU A 871 -6.84 7.28 52.99
N LEU A 872 -6.37 6.13 52.53
CA LEU A 872 -4.97 5.85 52.19
C LEU A 872 -4.87 5.32 50.76
N LEU A 873 -4.16 6.00 49.88
CA LEU A 873 -3.97 5.63 48.48
C LEU A 873 -2.56 5.04 48.25
N TYR A 874 -2.48 3.95 47.48
CA TYR A 874 -1.25 3.22 47.15
C TYR A 874 -1.15 2.89 45.66
N SER A 875 0.09 2.80 45.16
CA SER A 875 0.48 2.22 43.89
C SER A 875 1.29 0.96 44.17
N GLY A 876 0.68 -0.22 44.01
CA GLY A 876 1.26 -1.45 44.56
C GLY A 876 1.47 -1.35 46.08
N ALA A 877 2.72 -1.49 46.53
CA ALA A 877 3.10 -1.34 47.94
C ALA A 877 3.53 0.09 48.33
N THR A 878 3.58 1.01 47.38
CA THR A 878 4.08 2.38 47.59
C THR A 878 2.93 3.32 47.95
N PRO A 879 2.94 3.99 49.12
CA PRO A 879 1.93 4.98 49.45
C PRO A 879 2.04 6.19 48.51
N VAL A 880 0.90 6.62 47.98
CA VAL A 880 0.75 7.76 47.06
C VAL A 880 0.30 8.99 47.83
N ALA A 881 -0.80 8.88 48.60
CA ALA A 881 -1.39 9.98 49.34
C ALA A 881 -2.27 9.46 50.49
N SER A 882 -2.56 10.32 51.47
CA SER A 882 -3.50 10.02 52.56
C SER A 882 -4.24 11.27 53.00
N ASN A 883 -5.50 11.13 53.40
CA ASN A 883 -6.30 12.24 53.91
C ASN A 883 -7.38 11.70 54.87
N ASP A 884 -7.68 12.45 55.93
CA ASP A 884 -8.77 12.20 56.88
C ASP A 884 -9.80 13.35 56.88
N ASP A 885 -9.38 14.58 56.55
CA ASP A 885 -10.27 15.74 56.37
C ASP A 885 -10.02 16.43 55.01
N TRP A 886 -11.01 16.42 54.11
CA TRP A 886 -10.81 16.86 52.72
C TRP A 886 -10.52 18.35 52.57
N GLN A 887 -10.92 19.17 53.54
CA GLN A 887 -10.65 20.60 53.54
C GLN A 887 -9.18 20.91 53.93
N VAL A 888 -8.50 19.94 54.54
CA VAL A 888 -7.11 20.05 54.98
C VAL A 888 -6.23 19.23 54.04
N GLN A 889 -5.76 19.89 52.97
CA GLN A 889 -4.92 19.25 51.95
C GLN A 889 -3.43 19.56 52.15
N THR A 890 -2.58 18.58 51.86
CA THR A 890 -1.11 18.75 51.89
C THR A 890 -0.59 19.54 50.69
N VAL A 891 -1.36 19.61 49.60
CA VAL A 891 -1.07 20.38 48.39
C VAL A 891 -1.95 21.62 48.36
N ALA A 892 -1.33 22.79 48.24
CA ALA A 892 -2.05 24.06 48.19
C ALA A 892 -2.98 24.13 46.97
N GLY A 893 -4.24 24.51 47.18
CA GLY A 893 -5.24 24.65 46.12
C GLY A 893 -6.05 23.37 45.83
N ASP A 894 -5.64 22.20 46.29
CA ASP A 894 -6.37 20.95 45.99
C ASP A 894 -7.75 20.91 46.65
N ALA A 895 -7.96 21.50 47.82
CA ALA A 895 -9.30 21.60 48.42
C ALA A 895 -10.26 22.40 47.52
N ALA A 896 -9.77 23.49 46.92
CA ALA A 896 -10.55 24.28 45.97
C ALA A 896 -10.76 23.52 44.65
N ALA A 897 -9.77 22.76 44.17
CA ALA A 897 -9.90 21.94 42.97
C ALA A 897 -10.88 20.76 43.17
N ILE A 898 -10.86 20.13 44.35
CA ILE A 898 -11.83 19.10 44.76
C ILE A 898 -13.23 19.71 44.83
N GLN A 899 -13.39 20.90 45.41
CA GLN A 899 -14.66 21.62 45.42
C GLN A 899 -15.14 21.95 44.00
N ALA A 900 -14.25 22.43 43.12
CA ALA A 900 -14.55 22.77 41.73
C ALA A 900 -14.87 21.54 40.87
N SER A 901 -14.34 20.37 41.22
CA SER A 901 -14.64 19.11 40.52
C SER A 901 -16.10 18.66 40.67
N GLY A 902 -16.83 19.21 41.66
CA GLY A 902 -18.18 18.75 42.02
C GLY A 902 -18.20 17.48 42.88
N PHE A 903 -17.03 16.88 43.18
CA PHE A 903 -16.92 15.65 43.96
C PHE A 903 -16.48 15.86 45.42
N ALA A 904 -16.44 17.10 45.92
CA ALA A 904 -16.15 17.35 47.33
C ALA A 904 -17.15 16.64 48.27
N PRO A 905 -16.69 16.00 49.35
CA PRO A 905 -17.56 15.55 50.43
C PRO A 905 -18.33 16.73 51.07
N SER A 906 -19.55 16.49 51.53
CA SER A 906 -20.38 17.54 52.13
C SER A 906 -20.05 17.78 53.61
N ASN A 907 -19.38 16.84 54.28
CA ASN A 907 -18.95 16.99 55.67
C ASN A 907 -17.43 17.21 55.73
N ALA A 908 -16.96 18.07 56.63
CA ALA A 908 -15.54 18.40 56.77
C ALA A 908 -14.69 17.23 57.31
N LEU A 909 -15.30 16.31 58.07
CA LEU A 909 -14.65 15.12 58.64
C LEU A 909 -14.54 13.94 57.66
N GLU A 910 -14.89 14.16 56.40
CA GLU A 910 -14.77 13.16 55.34
C GLU A 910 -13.48 13.36 54.57
N SER A 911 -12.91 12.29 54.02
CA SER A 911 -11.62 12.36 53.33
C SER A 911 -11.77 12.42 51.81
N ALA A 912 -10.90 13.19 51.17
CA ALA A 912 -10.73 13.19 49.72
C ALA A 912 -9.29 13.49 49.30
N ILE A 913 -8.85 12.84 48.22
CA ILE A 913 -7.54 12.98 47.60
C ILE A 913 -7.76 13.28 46.12
N ARG A 914 -7.13 14.35 45.62
CA ARG A 914 -7.03 14.63 44.18
C ARG A 914 -5.60 14.36 43.72
N VAL A 915 -5.42 13.57 42.66
CA VAL A 915 -4.08 13.18 42.20
C VAL A 915 -4.08 12.81 40.72
N THR A 916 -2.99 13.13 40.02
CA THR A 916 -2.73 12.65 38.64
C THR A 916 -1.86 11.40 38.68
N LEU A 917 -2.35 10.33 38.07
CA LEU A 917 -1.78 9.00 38.15
C LEU A 917 -1.45 8.48 36.75
N ALA A 918 -0.31 7.81 36.60
CA ALA A 918 0.06 7.15 35.35
C ALA A 918 -0.83 5.90 35.10
N PRO A 919 -0.87 5.37 33.88
CA PRO A 919 -1.48 4.05 33.64
C PRO A 919 -0.91 2.98 34.57
N GLY A 920 -1.78 2.25 35.26
CA GLY A 920 -1.39 1.34 36.33
C GLY A 920 -2.51 0.98 37.30
N ALA A 921 -2.21 0.10 38.25
CA ALA A 921 -3.15 -0.38 39.27
C ALA A 921 -2.93 0.33 40.62
N TYR A 922 -4.02 0.75 41.24
CA TYR A 922 -4.04 1.55 42.47
C TYR A 922 -5.00 0.97 43.51
N THR A 923 -4.66 1.17 44.78
CA THR A 923 -5.42 0.66 45.93
C THR A 923 -5.71 1.80 46.91
N ALA A 924 -6.99 2.00 47.21
CA ALA A 924 -7.50 2.95 48.19
C ALA A 924 -8.09 2.21 49.40
N ILE A 925 -7.54 2.43 50.59
CA ILE A 925 -7.95 1.79 51.84
C ILE A 925 -8.72 2.81 52.67
N VAL A 926 -9.92 2.43 53.12
CA VAL A 926 -10.74 3.23 54.03
C VAL A 926 -10.75 2.61 55.42
N THR A 927 -10.42 3.42 56.43
CA THR A 927 -10.47 3.02 57.84
C THR A 927 -11.17 4.09 58.67
N GLY A 928 -11.63 3.77 59.88
CA GLY A 928 -12.12 4.77 60.82
C GLY A 928 -10.98 5.38 61.65
N ALA A 929 -10.99 6.71 61.85
CA ALA A 929 -10.08 7.35 62.79
C ALA A 929 -10.22 6.68 64.17
N GLY A 930 -9.09 6.36 64.80
CA GLY A 930 -9.09 5.64 66.08
C GLY A 930 -9.49 4.16 66.00
N SER A 931 -9.54 3.55 64.80
CA SER A 931 -10.06 2.18 64.57
C SER A 931 -11.56 2.06 64.88
N THR A 932 -12.34 3.11 64.61
CA THR A 932 -13.80 3.05 64.65
C THR A 932 -14.35 2.26 63.46
N THR A 933 -15.56 1.71 63.63
CA THR A 933 -16.27 0.95 62.60
C THR A 933 -17.60 1.62 62.27
N GLY A 934 -18.13 1.35 61.07
CA GLY A 934 -19.44 1.83 60.66
C GLY A 934 -19.62 1.76 59.15
N VAL A 935 -20.81 2.15 58.66
CA VAL A 935 -21.09 2.19 57.22
C VAL A 935 -20.30 3.33 56.58
N GLY A 936 -19.47 3.00 55.59
CA GLY A 936 -18.75 3.96 54.78
C GLY A 936 -19.03 3.77 53.29
N ILE A 937 -18.65 4.76 52.48
CA ILE A 937 -18.58 4.64 51.02
C ILE A 937 -17.18 5.03 50.57
N ILE A 938 -16.55 4.21 49.74
CA ILE A 938 -15.36 4.60 48.95
C ILE A 938 -15.76 4.92 47.52
N GLU A 939 -15.28 6.05 47.00
CA GLU A 939 -15.59 6.48 45.63
C GLU A 939 -14.32 6.93 44.89
N VAL A 940 -14.24 6.62 43.60
CA VAL A 940 -13.19 7.09 42.69
C VAL A 940 -13.86 7.73 41.50
N PHE A 941 -13.48 8.96 41.15
CA PHE A 941 -13.98 9.70 40.00
C PHE A 941 -12.84 10.05 39.05
N ALA A 942 -12.99 9.74 37.77
CA ALA A 942 -12.11 10.28 36.73
C ALA A 942 -12.49 11.75 36.46
N GLN A 943 -11.52 12.64 36.55
CA GLN A 943 -11.70 14.04 36.16
C GLN A 943 -11.38 14.18 34.66
N PRO A 944 -12.32 14.67 33.82
CA PRO A 944 -12.09 14.87 32.39
C PRO A 944 -10.92 15.81 32.08
#